data_AF-A0A671Z425-F1
#
_entry.id   AF-A0A671Z425-F1
#
_cell.length_a   1.000
_cell.length_b   1.000
_cell.length_c   1.000
_cell.angle_alpha   90.00
_cell.angle_beta   90.00
_cell.angle_gamma   90.00
#
_symmetry.space_group_name_H-M   'P 1'
#
loop_
_entity.id
_entity.type
_entity.pdbx_description
1 polymer ?
#
loop_
_entity_poly.entity_id
_entity_poly.type
_entity_poly.pdbx_seq_one_letter_code
_entity_poly.pdbx_strand_id
1 'polypeptide(L)'
;SPILGSPETDSGPPPERQINLSNIRAGAMARRAAQGQPDTKDTPDEPWAFQAREFLRKKLIGKEVCFTVEIKTALGREYGMVYLGKDTTGENIADSLVNEGLATVRREGIRGNNPDQARLCELEDQAKASKKGMWSEGGGTHTIRDMKYTIENPRNFVDSLHQKPINAIIEHVRDGSVVRALLLPDHYLVTVMLSGVKCPTFKREADGTESPEPFAAEAKFFTESRLLQRDVQIILESCPNQIILGTILHPNGNITELLLKEGFARCVDWSMAVYTQGAEKLRAAERSAKERKVRIWKDYVAPTANLDQKDRQFVAKVMQVVNADAMVVKLNSGEYKTIHLSSIRPPRIEGENKDKDKRFRPLYDIPYMFEAREFLRKKLIGKKVNVTVDYIRAATGPGESTPAFSERTCATVTIGGINIAEALVSKGLATVIRYRQDDDQRSSHYDELLAAEARAIKNGKGLHSKKEVPIHRVADISGETQKAKQFLPFLQRAGRSEAVVEYVFSGSRLKLYMPKETCLITFLLAGIECPRSSRNMPGGMQVAEPFSDEAMLFTKELVLQREVSKTAGHSDARRITSFILSILVTDKPQKLLERVWANYEEKPVEEVVHVTEEKERVANYRAVYVTEICDTLHFYTQDVETGGQLESLMETMRAEIASQPPVEGSYAPRRGDYCIAKFADGEWYRARVEKVESPAKVHVFYIDYGNREVVPSTRLAAIPPAFSTRNLPAQATEYAFAFIQIPQDEDARADVVDCIVKDIQNTQCLLNVEYQGPTCPLVTIQFGDTKDDVGLGLVKEGLVMVDVRKEKHLQKMVTEYLNSQESAKSARLNIWRYGDFRADDADEFGYRR
;
A
#
# COMPACT_ATOMS: atom_id res chain seq x y z
N SER A 1 28.04 -6.94 -43.70
CA SER A 1 27.32 -8.05 -43.04
C SER A 1 25.83 -7.99 -43.39
N PRO A 2 25.38 -8.60 -44.49
CA PRO A 2 24.00 -8.44 -44.95
C PRO A 2 23.17 -9.69 -44.65
N ILE A 3 22.84 -9.94 -43.38
CA ILE A 3 21.73 -10.86 -42.97
C ILE A 3 20.97 -10.26 -41.76
N LEU A 4 20.97 -8.93 -41.67
CA LEU A 4 20.17 -8.16 -40.71
C LEU A 4 19.12 -7.36 -41.49
N GLY A 5 18.32 -8.05 -42.29
CA GLY A 5 17.04 -7.53 -42.73
C GLY A 5 16.02 -7.83 -41.64
N SER A 6 15.45 -6.81 -41.02
CA SER A 6 14.17 -6.92 -40.32
C SER A 6 13.18 -7.62 -41.25
N PRO A 7 12.43 -8.65 -40.81
CA PRO A 7 11.36 -9.18 -41.64
C PRO A 7 10.40 -8.02 -41.92
N GLU A 8 10.21 -7.72 -43.20
CA GLU A 8 9.21 -6.75 -43.63
C GLU A 8 7.87 -7.16 -43.03
N THR A 9 7.26 -6.17 -42.40
CA THR A 9 5.99 -6.21 -41.68
C THR A 9 4.85 -6.43 -42.68
N ASP A 10 4.42 -7.69 -42.90
CA ASP A 10 3.01 -8.14 -43.08
C ASP A 10 2.87 -9.54 -43.73
N SER A 11 3.93 -10.11 -44.29
CA SER A 11 3.84 -11.45 -44.91
C SER A 11 4.23 -12.53 -43.91
N GLY A 12 3.41 -13.58 -43.75
CA GLY A 12 3.67 -14.74 -42.89
C GLY A 12 4.98 -15.52 -43.21
N PRO A 13 5.13 -16.77 -42.72
CA PRO A 13 6.34 -17.54 -42.97
C PRO A 13 6.65 -17.64 -44.48
N PRO A 14 7.95 -17.56 -44.88
CA PRO A 14 8.33 -17.56 -46.29
C PRO A 14 7.92 -18.88 -46.96
N PRO A 15 7.69 -18.87 -48.29
CA PRO A 15 7.38 -20.09 -49.02
C PRO A 15 8.54 -21.09 -48.94
N GLU A 16 8.22 -22.35 -48.65
CA GLU A 16 9.19 -23.44 -48.59
C GLU A 16 9.08 -24.34 -49.82
N ARG A 17 10.21 -24.90 -50.25
CA ARG A 17 10.27 -25.83 -51.40
C ARG A 17 11.30 -26.91 -51.15
N GLN A 18 10.87 -28.17 -51.25
CA GLN A 18 11.77 -29.32 -51.16
C GLN A 18 12.29 -29.69 -52.55
N ILE A 19 13.62 -29.68 -52.71
CA ILE A 19 14.29 -30.09 -53.94
C ILE A 19 15.11 -31.36 -53.67
N ASN A 20 14.84 -32.42 -54.44
CA ASN A 20 15.62 -33.64 -54.44
C ASN A 20 16.74 -33.52 -55.49
N LEU A 21 17.97 -33.92 -55.16
CA LEU A 21 19.08 -33.86 -56.12
C LEU A 21 18.88 -34.91 -57.23
N SER A 22 18.82 -34.45 -58.48
CA SER A 22 18.71 -35.29 -59.66
C SER A 22 19.92 -36.21 -59.84
N ASN A 23 19.70 -37.33 -60.55
CA ASN A 23 20.75 -38.24 -61.04
C ASN A 23 21.61 -38.94 -59.97
N ILE A 24 21.43 -38.67 -58.68
CA ILE A 24 22.22 -39.26 -57.61
C ILE A 24 21.35 -39.93 -56.54
N ARG A 25 21.96 -40.80 -55.73
CA ARG A 25 21.39 -41.42 -54.55
C ARG A 25 22.41 -41.38 -53.42
N ALA A 26 22.04 -40.74 -52.31
CA ALA A 26 22.78 -40.79 -51.05
C ALA A 26 22.16 -41.85 -50.11
N GLY A 27 22.90 -42.23 -49.07
CA GLY A 27 22.43 -43.16 -48.06
C GLY A 27 21.24 -42.62 -47.25
N ALA A 28 20.37 -43.52 -46.80
CA ALA A 28 19.26 -43.16 -45.91
C ALA A 28 19.73 -42.90 -44.47
N MET A 29 19.27 -41.80 -43.89
CA MET A 29 19.50 -41.46 -42.48
C MET A 29 18.65 -42.35 -41.54
N ALA A 30 19.13 -42.52 -40.32
CA ALA A 30 18.43 -43.23 -39.25
C ALA A 30 17.04 -42.61 -39.02
N ARG A 31 16.02 -43.46 -38.90
CA ARG A 31 14.64 -43.04 -38.60
C ARG A 31 14.11 -43.76 -37.37
N ARG A 32 13.58 -42.97 -36.45
CA ARG A 32 12.89 -43.45 -35.26
C ARG A 32 11.54 -44.07 -35.64
N ALA A 33 11.19 -45.19 -35.04
CA ALA A 33 9.90 -45.83 -35.18
C ALA A 33 8.76 -44.91 -34.72
N ALA A 34 7.60 -45.01 -35.35
CA ALA A 34 6.43 -44.21 -35.01
C ALA A 34 5.87 -44.64 -33.64
N GLN A 35 5.56 -43.66 -32.78
CA GLN A 35 4.91 -43.93 -31.50
C GLN A 35 3.49 -44.48 -31.73
N GLY A 36 3.21 -45.70 -31.24
CA GLY A 36 1.92 -46.36 -31.37
C GLY A 36 1.93 -47.67 -32.19
N GLN A 37 3.05 -48.05 -32.79
CA GLN A 37 3.24 -49.34 -33.47
C GLN A 37 4.38 -50.14 -32.82
N PRO A 38 4.09 -50.99 -31.81
CA PRO A 38 5.12 -51.64 -30.98
C PRO A 38 6.05 -52.59 -31.74
N ASP A 39 5.66 -53.07 -32.92
CA ASP A 39 6.45 -54.00 -33.74
C ASP A 39 7.44 -53.30 -34.70
N THR A 40 7.38 -51.97 -34.81
CA THR A 40 8.31 -51.21 -35.66
C THR A 40 9.57 -50.84 -34.89
N LYS A 41 10.73 -51.24 -35.40
CA LYS A 41 12.05 -50.91 -34.82
C LYS A 41 12.65 -49.67 -35.45
N ASP A 42 13.49 -48.98 -34.69
CA ASP A 42 14.32 -47.88 -35.20
C ASP A 42 15.23 -48.40 -36.33
N THR A 43 15.33 -47.62 -37.40
CA THR A 43 16.21 -47.94 -38.53
C THR A 43 17.52 -47.18 -38.38
N PRO A 44 18.69 -47.83 -38.46
CA PRO A 44 19.99 -47.17 -38.36
C PRO A 44 20.33 -46.37 -39.63
N ASP A 45 21.39 -45.57 -39.57
CA ASP A 45 21.94 -44.91 -40.75
C ASP A 45 22.47 -45.97 -41.75
N GLU A 46 22.27 -45.75 -43.05
CA GLU A 46 23.07 -46.42 -44.07
C GLU A 46 24.52 -45.89 -44.01
N PRO A 47 25.54 -46.70 -44.36
CA PRO A 47 26.92 -46.24 -44.41
C PRO A 47 27.07 -44.92 -45.19
N TRP A 48 27.84 -43.98 -44.63
CA TRP A 48 28.11 -42.65 -45.17
C TRP A 48 26.92 -41.69 -45.28
N ALA A 49 25.71 -42.08 -44.84
CA ALA A 49 24.52 -41.23 -44.89
C ALA A 49 24.67 -39.96 -44.04
N PHE A 50 25.14 -40.10 -42.79
CA PHE A 50 25.34 -38.96 -41.90
C PHE A 50 26.41 -38.00 -42.40
N GLN A 51 27.50 -38.53 -42.97
CA GLN A 51 28.61 -37.77 -43.51
C GLN A 51 28.16 -36.99 -44.75
N ALA A 52 27.33 -37.59 -45.62
CA ALA A 52 26.71 -36.91 -46.74
C ALA A 52 25.83 -35.74 -46.27
N ARG A 53 25.01 -35.96 -45.23
CA ARG A 53 24.16 -34.93 -44.62
C ARG A 53 24.99 -33.80 -44.00
N GLU A 54 26.04 -34.13 -43.26
CA GLU A 54 26.93 -33.14 -42.63
C GLU A 54 27.75 -32.34 -43.64
N PHE A 55 28.18 -32.98 -44.74
CA PHE A 55 28.86 -32.31 -45.85
C PHE A 55 27.96 -31.24 -46.47
N LEU A 56 26.70 -31.60 -46.81
CA LEU A 56 25.73 -30.64 -47.32
C LEU A 56 25.43 -29.55 -46.30
N ARG A 57 25.18 -29.93 -45.05
CA ARG A 57 24.82 -28.99 -43.97
C ARG A 57 25.87 -27.90 -43.80
N LYS A 58 27.14 -28.29 -43.65
CA LYS A 58 28.25 -27.35 -43.47
C LYS A 58 28.46 -26.43 -44.66
N LYS A 59 28.06 -26.87 -45.86
CA LYS A 59 28.27 -26.16 -47.11
C LYS A 59 27.11 -25.23 -47.48
N LEU A 60 25.87 -25.64 -47.20
CA LEU A 60 24.66 -25.00 -47.72
C LEU A 60 23.86 -24.21 -46.68
N ILE A 61 23.94 -24.55 -45.40
CA ILE A 61 23.06 -23.93 -44.41
C ILE A 61 23.39 -22.44 -44.26
N GLY A 62 22.36 -21.60 -44.47
CA GLY A 62 22.47 -20.14 -44.46
C GLY A 62 23.11 -19.55 -45.72
N LYS A 63 23.30 -20.32 -46.79
CA LYS A 63 23.79 -19.85 -48.09
C LYS A 63 22.65 -19.69 -49.09
N GLU A 64 22.80 -18.70 -49.96
CA GLU A 64 21.95 -18.54 -51.14
C GLU A 64 22.35 -19.58 -52.20
N VAL A 65 21.36 -20.25 -52.78
CA VAL A 65 21.54 -21.27 -53.81
C VAL A 65 20.61 -21.01 -54.99
N CYS A 66 21.08 -21.34 -56.19
CA CYS A 66 20.27 -21.37 -57.41
C CYS A 66 19.89 -22.83 -57.69
N PHE A 67 18.69 -23.09 -58.19
CA PHE A 67 18.28 -24.45 -58.55
C PHE A 67 17.41 -24.47 -59.80
N THR A 68 17.47 -25.59 -60.53
CA THR A 68 16.62 -25.88 -61.69
C THR A 68 15.80 -27.14 -61.39
N VAL A 69 14.49 -27.12 -61.68
CA VAL A 69 13.63 -28.30 -61.50
C VAL A 69 13.49 -29.02 -62.83
N GLU A 70 13.89 -30.29 -62.86
CA GLU A 70 13.92 -31.11 -64.07
C GLU A 70 12.72 -32.05 -64.13
N ILE A 71 12.39 -32.70 -63.02
CA ILE A 71 11.36 -33.74 -62.96
C ILE A 71 10.45 -33.49 -61.77
N LYS A 72 9.13 -33.45 -62.02
CA LYS A 72 8.11 -33.46 -60.98
C LYS A 72 7.34 -34.76 -61.03
N THR A 73 7.37 -35.51 -59.95
CA THR A 73 6.65 -36.79 -59.84
C THR A 73 5.16 -36.57 -59.61
N ALA A 74 4.33 -37.57 -59.92
CA ALA A 74 2.89 -37.54 -59.65
C ALA A 74 2.55 -37.36 -58.16
N LEU A 75 3.47 -37.74 -57.26
CA LEU A 75 3.35 -37.54 -55.80
C LEU A 75 3.87 -36.16 -55.34
N GLY A 76 4.13 -35.24 -56.26
CA GLY A 76 4.53 -33.87 -55.95
C GLY A 76 6.02 -33.66 -55.60
N ARG A 77 6.84 -34.71 -55.59
CA ARG A 77 8.30 -34.58 -55.37
C ARG A 77 8.98 -33.96 -56.59
N GLU A 78 9.84 -32.99 -56.35
CA GLU A 78 10.56 -32.26 -57.38
C GLU A 78 12.06 -32.61 -57.34
N TYR A 79 12.60 -33.02 -58.47
CA TYR A 79 14.00 -33.35 -58.67
C TYR A 79 14.67 -32.28 -59.53
N GLY A 80 15.87 -31.90 -59.15
CA GLY A 80 16.58 -30.80 -59.79
C GLY A 80 18.07 -30.76 -59.49
N MET A 81 18.75 -29.82 -60.14
CA MET A 81 20.15 -29.48 -59.87
C MET A 81 20.20 -28.28 -58.94
N VAL A 82 21.16 -28.28 -58.02
CA VAL A 82 21.36 -27.20 -57.05
C VAL A 82 22.79 -26.70 -57.19
N TYR A 83 22.93 -25.37 -57.30
CA TYR A 83 24.18 -24.66 -57.51
C TYR A 83 24.43 -23.71 -56.34
N LEU A 84 25.62 -23.77 -55.77
CA LEU A 84 26.02 -22.83 -54.72
C LEU A 84 26.40 -21.48 -55.35
N GLY A 85 25.52 -20.49 -55.21
CA GLY A 85 25.66 -19.19 -55.85
C GLY A 85 24.31 -18.61 -56.28
N LYS A 86 24.36 -17.49 -56.99
CA LYS A 86 23.16 -16.78 -57.49
C LYS A 86 22.66 -17.29 -58.85
N ASP A 87 23.51 -17.99 -59.58
CA ASP A 87 23.25 -18.51 -60.91
C ASP A 87 23.73 -19.96 -61.04
N THR A 88 23.54 -20.54 -62.22
CA THR A 88 23.90 -21.92 -62.55
C THR A 88 25.39 -22.09 -62.88
N THR A 89 26.23 -21.05 -62.73
CA THR A 89 27.69 -21.15 -62.93
C THR A 89 28.41 -21.55 -61.65
N GLY A 90 27.70 -21.50 -60.52
CA GLY A 90 28.20 -21.94 -59.22
C GLY A 90 28.49 -23.43 -59.14
N GLU A 91 29.04 -23.85 -58.00
CA GLU A 91 29.40 -25.25 -57.77
C GLU A 91 28.14 -26.14 -57.69
N ASN A 92 28.09 -27.18 -58.53
CA ASN A 92 27.00 -28.15 -58.52
C ASN A 92 27.12 -29.08 -57.30
N ILE A 93 26.05 -29.14 -56.51
CA ILE A 93 26.02 -29.89 -55.24
C ILE A 93 25.98 -31.41 -55.46
N ALA A 94 25.35 -31.87 -56.54
CA ALA A 94 25.35 -33.29 -56.88
C ALA A 94 26.75 -33.77 -57.25
N ASP A 95 27.47 -33.00 -58.07
CA ASP A 95 28.87 -33.24 -58.42
C ASP A 95 29.74 -33.36 -57.17
N SER A 96 29.58 -32.42 -56.25
CA SER A 96 30.36 -32.33 -55.01
C SER A 96 30.20 -33.57 -54.14
N LEU A 97 28.98 -34.08 -53.99
CA LEU A 97 28.69 -35.29 -53.22
C LEU A 97 29.29 -36.54 -53.87
N VAL A 98 29.17 -36.66 -55.19
CA VAL A 98 29.69 -37.83 -55.92
C VAL A 98 31.22 -37.83 -55.89
N ASN A 99 31.85 -36.67 -56.10
CA ASN A 99 33.31 -36.52 -56.07
C ASN A 99 33.93 -36.86 -54.70
N GLU A 100 33.19 -36.64 -53.61
CA GLU A 100 33.63 -37.02 -52.26
C GLU A 100 33.21 -38.45 -51.86
N GLY A 101 32.60 -39.21 -52.77
CA GLY A 101 32.15 -40.58 -52.50
C GLY A 101 31.00 -40.66 -51.49
N LEU A 102 30.16 -39.63 -51.42
CA LEU A 102 29.03 -39.51 -50.48
C LEU A 102 27.67 -39.78 -51.15
N ALA A 103 27.64 -39.92 -52.48
CA ALA A 103 26.49 -40.35 -53.25
C ALA A 103 26.91 -41.20 -54.46
N THR A 104 26.01 -42.07 -54.93
CA THR A 104 26.18 -42.86 -56.16
C THR A 104 25.34 -42.28 -57.30
N VAL A 105 25.77 -42.47 -58.55
CA VAL A 105 25.02 -42.05 -59.73
C VAL A 105 23.91 -43.05 -60.06
N ARG A 106 22.68 -42.56 -60.32
CA ARG A 106 21.55 -43.39 -60.77
C ARG A 106 21.70 -43.72 -62.25
N ARG A 107 21.60 -45.01 -62.59
CA ARG A 107 21.80 -45.54 -63.96
C ARG A 107 20.52 -46.13 -64.59
N GLU A 108 19.38 -46.14 -63.90
CA GLU A 108 18.13 -46.72 -64.42
C GLU A 108 17.27 -45.68 -65.17
N GLY A 109 16.69 -46.04 -66.33
CA GLY A 109 15.77 -45.20 -67.12
C GLY A 109 16.38 -44.42 -68.31
N ILE A 110 17.56 -44.81 -68.80
CA ILE A 110 18.38 -44.06 -69.75
C ILE A 110 17.74 -43.95 -71.16
N ARG A 111 17.50 -42.72 -71.63
CA ARG A 111 17.39 -42.39 -73.07
C ARG A 111 18.43 -41.31 -73.41
N GLY A 112 19.48 -41.70 -74.14
CA GLY A 112 20.37 -40.76 -74.83
C GLY A 112 21.37 -39.97 -73.96
N ASN A 113 22.40 -39.45 -74.64
CA ASN A 113 23.65 -38.89 -74.10
C ASN A 113 23.43 -37.57 -73.31
N ASN A 114 23.20 -37.63 -72.00
CA ASN A 114 23.12 -36.43 -71.13
C ASN A 114 24.53 -36.03 -70.62
N PRO A 115 25.08 -34.86 -71.02
CA PRO A 115 26.41 -34.41 -70.60
C PRO A 115 26.60 -34.32 -69.08
N ASP A 116 25.55 -33.92 -68.35
CA ASP A 116 25.64 -33.78 -66.88
C ASP A 116 25.74 -35.15 -66.19
N GLN A 117 25.11 -36.17 -66.75
CA GLN A 117 25.20 -37.53 -66.25
C GLN A 117 26.55 -38.18 -66.59
N ALA A 118 27.12 -37.88 -67.77
CA ALA A 118 28.46 -38.31 -68.13
C ALA A 118 29.51 -37.74 -67.16
N ARG A 119 29.41 -36.44 -66.85
CA ARG A 119 30.24 -35.75 -65.85
C ARG A 119 30.11 -36.38 -64.46
N LEU A 120 28.90 -36.69 -64.00
CA LEU A 120 28.71 -37.38 -62.71
C LEU A 120 29.37 -38.77 -62.70
N CYS A 121 29.30 -39.54 -63.80
CA CYS A 121 30.00 -40.82 -63.90
C CYS A 121 31.52 -40.66 -63.81
N GLU A 122 32.09 -39.66 -64.48
CA GLU A 122 33.52 -39.36 -64.41
C GLU A 122 33.97 -39.01 -62.98
N LEU A 123 33.18 -38.18 -62.27
CA LEU A 123 33.44 -37.83 -60.87
C LEU A 123 33.31 -39.05 -59.94
N GLU A 124 32.37 -39.95 -60.21
CA GLU A 124 32.21 -41.19 -59.44
C GLU A 124 33.44 -42.09 -59.61
N ASP A 125 33.96 -42.22 -60.83
CA ASP A 125 35.15 -43.02 -61.12
C ASP A 125 36.42 -42.39 -60.51
N GLN A 126 36.52 -41.06 -60.47
CA GLN A 126 37.57 -40.35 -59.73
C GLN A 126 37.50 -40.60 -58.22
N ALA A 127 36.29 -40.57 -57.63
CA ALA A 127 36.07 -40.86 -56.22
C ALA A 127 36.44 -42.30 -55.87
N LYS A 128 36.14 -43.27 -56.75
CA LYS A 128 36.57 -44.67 -56.64
C LYS A 128 38.08 -44.82 -56.70
N ALA A 129 38.72 -44.23 -57.70
CA ALA A 129 40.17 -44.27 -57.86
C ALA A 129 40.89 -43.66 -56.65
N SER A 130 40.31 -42.61 -56.06
CA SER A 130 40.82 -41.93 -54.87
C SER A 130 40.40 -42.58 -53.56
N LYS A 131 39.63 -43.68 -53.58
CA LYS A 131 39.10 -44.40 -52.40
C LYS A 131 38.38 -43.50 -51.39
N LYS A 132 37.60 -42.52 -51.88
CA LYS A 132 36.87 -41.56 -51.03
C LYS A 132 35.52 -42.10 -50.57
N GLY A 133 35.11 -41.72 -49.36
CA GLY A 133 33.78 -42.01 -48.82
C GLY A 133 33.42 -43.49 -48.87
N MET A 134 32.29 -43.82 -49.51
CA MET A 134 31.81 -45.20 -49.66
C MET A 134 32.73 -46.13 -50.46
N TRP A 135 33.69 -45.56 -51.20
CA TRP A 135 34.70 -46.30 -51.96
C TRP A 135 35.98 -46.60 -51.15
N SER A 136 36.04 -46.15 -49.89
CA SER A 136 37.14 -46.49 -48.97
C SER A 136 37.07 -47.95 -48.51
N GLU A 137 38.20 -48.48 -48.05
CA GLU A 137 38.28 -49.84 -47.52
C GLU A 137 37.54 -49.96 -46.17
N GLY A 138 36.78 -51.05 -45.98
CA GLY A 138 36.08 -51.34 -44.72
C GLY A 138 34.58 -51.05 -44.67
N GLY A 139 33.92 -50.80 -45.81
CA GLY A 139 32.45 -50.82 -45.94
C GLY A 139 31.68 -49.74 -45.16
N GLY A 140 32.38 -48.81 -44.50
CA GLY A 140 31.79 -47.65 -43.85
C GLY A 140 30.97 -47.93 -42.58
N THR A 141 31.05 -49.11 -41.94
CA THR A 141 30.24 -49.41 -40.75
C THR A 141 30.52 -48.48 -39.57
N HIS A 142 31.77 -47.99 -39.43
CA HIS A 142 32.17 -47.00 -38.42
C HIS A 142 31.49 -45.63 -38.59
N THR A 143 30.83 -45.40 -39.73
CA THR A 143 30.13 -44.15 -40.02
C THR A 143 28.69 -44.13 -39.52
N ILE A 144 28.15 -45.31 -39.18
CA ILE A 144 26.79 -45.48 -38.67
C ILE A 144 26.76 -45.04 -37.20
N ARG A 145 25.89 -44.08 -36.89
CA ARG A 145 25.77 -43.56 -35.52
C ARG A 145 24.95 -44.50 -34.65
N ASP A 146 25.40 -44.67 -33.41
CA ASP A 146 24.56 -45.21 -32.34
C ASP A 146 23.60 -44.12 -31.84
N MET A 147 22.42 -44.04 -32.43
CA MET A 147 21.44 -43.01 -32.14
C MET A 147 20.73 -43.28 -30.81
N LYS A 148 20.89 -42.37 -29.84
CA LYS A 148 20.31 -42.51 -28.49
C LYS A 148 19.14 -41.55 -28.32
N TYR A 149 17.91 -42.09 -28.34
CA TYR A 149 16.68 -41.29 -28.25
C TYR A 149 16.16 -41.07 -26.83
N THR A 150 16.67 -41.81 -25.86
CA THR A 150 16.25 -41.79 -24.45
C THR A 150 17.50 -41.77 -23.57
N ILE A 151 17.48 -40.97 -22.51
CA ILE A 151 18.51 -40.98 -21.47
C ILE A 151 17.98 -41.74 -20.26
N GLU A 152 18.68 -42.78 -19.81
CA GLU A 152 18.22 -43.60 -18.67
C GLU A 152 18.08 -42.79 -17.38
N ASN A 153 19.10 -41.98 -17.05
CA ASN A 153 19.06 -41.08 -15.89
C ASN A 153 19.42 -39.65 -16.31
N PRO A 154 18.42 -38.84 -16.73
CA PRO A 154 18.65 -37.47 -17.19
C PRO A 154 19.35 -36.59 -16.15
N ARG A 155 19.03 -36.74 -14.86
CA ARG A 155 19.62 -35.92 -13.78
C ARG A 155 21.11 -36.18 -13.65
N ASN A 156 21.50 -37.45 -13.50
CA ASN A 156 22.91 -37.81 -13.41
C ASN A 156 23.67 -37.42 -14.68
N PHE A 157 23.04 -37.57 -15.85
CA PHE A 157 23.62 -37.15 -17.12
C PHE A 157 23.95 -35.65 -17.13
N VAL A 158 22.98 -34.79 -16.81
CA VAL A 158 23.18 -33.33 -16.76
C VAL A 158 24.20 -32.94 -15.69
N ASP A 159 24.10 -33.50 -14.48
CA ASP A 159 25.00 -33.19 -13.37
C ASP A 159 26.46 -33.57 -13.69
N SER A 160 26.68 -34.72 -14.35
CA SER A 160 28.02 -35.19 -14.74
C SER A 160 28.74 -34.27 -15.72
N LEU A 161 28.00 -33.42 -16.45
CA LEU A 161 28.54 -32.52 -17.45
C LEU A 161 28.96 -31.17 -16.84
N HIS A 162 28.69 -30.94 -15.55
CA HIS A 162 29.14 -29.78 -14.77
C HIS A 162 28.88 -28.42 -15.46
N GLN A 163 27.74 -28.29 -16.14
CA GLN A 163 27.35 -27.09 -16.90
C GLN A 163 28.40 -26.61 -17.93
N LYS A 164 29.24 -27.53 -18.42
CA LYS A 164 30.18 -27.21 -19.50
C LYS A 164 29.44 -27.15 -20.85
N PRO A 165 29.79 -26.23 -21.75
CA PRO A 165 29.20 -26.18 -23.08
C PRO A 165 29.51 -27.45 -23.88
N ILE A 166 28.49 -28.05 -24.51
CA ILE A 166 28.59 -29.28 -25.31
C ILE A 166 28.25 -28.96 -26.75
N ASN A 167 29.08 -29.43 -27.68
CA ASN A 167 28.81 -29.27 -29.10
C ASN A 167 27.55 -30.05 -29.49
N ALA A 168 26.65 -29.39 -30.21
CA ALA A 168 25.41 -30.01 -30.65
C ALA A 168 24.97 -29.45 -32.01
N ILE A 169 24.06 -30.17 -32.65
CA ILE A 169 23.41 -29.75 -33.88
C ILE A 169 21.92 -29.63 -33.61
N ILE A 170 21.30 -28.50 -33.95
CA ILE A 170 19.86 -28.35 -33.82
C ILE A 170 19.18 -29.08 -34.98
N GLU A 171 18.46 -30.16 -34.68
CA GLU A 171 17.82 -31.03 -35.67
C GLU A 171 16.42 -30.55 -36.04
N HIS A 172 15.70 -30.01 -35.07
CA HIS A 172 14.31 -29.58 -35.26
C HIS A 172 13.96 -28.46 -34.27
N VAL A 173 13.10 -27.54 -34.68
CA VAL A 173 12.55 -26.48 -33.82
C VAL A 173 11.05 -26.75 -33.68
N ARG A 174 10.61 -27.04 -32.45
CA ARG A 174 9.19 -27.28 -32.18
C ARG A 174 8.43 -25.95 -32.09
N ASP A 175 8.97 -25.04 -31.31
CA ASP A 175 8.50 -23.67 -31.14
C ASP A 175 9.73 -22.78 -30.86
N GLY A 176 9.53 -21.47 -30.65
CA GLY A 176 10.64 -20.53 -30.45
C GLY A 176 11.56 -20.85 -29.27
N SER A 177 11.10 -21.61 -28.27
CA SER A 177 11.86 -21.93 -27.05
C SER A 177 12.16 -23.42 -26.84
N VAL A 178 11.68 -24.29 -27.73
CA VAL A 178 11.85 -25.75 -27.62
C VAL A 178 12.42 -26.32 -28.91
N VAL A 179 13.57 -26.96 -28.80
CA VAL A 179 14.30 -27.56 -29.93
C VAL A 179 14.65 -29.03 -29.66
N ARG A 180 14.90 -29.79 -30.73
CA ARG A 180 15.58 -31.09 -30.67
C ARG A 180 17.03 -30.89 -31.07
N ALA A 181 17.93 -31.34 -30.22
CA ALA A 181 19.37 -31.21 -30.44
C ALA A 181 20.04 -32.59 -30.43
N LEU A 182 20.96 -32.79 -31.38
CA LEU A 182 21.87 -33.92 -31.40
C LEU A 182 23.15 -33.54 -30.64
N LEU A 183 23.34 -34.09 -29.44
CA LEU A 183 24.53 -33.84 -28.63
C LEU A 183 25.70 -34.68 -29.15
N LEU A 184 26.86 -34.03 -29.30
CA LEU A 184 28.11 -34.66 -29.74
C LEU A 184 29.07 -34.84 -28.56
N PRO A 185 29.93 -35.88 -28.57
CA PRO A 185 30.13 -36.86 -29.66
C PRO A 185 29.20 -38.09 -29.60
N ASP A 186 28.43 -38.28 -28.53
CA ASP A 186 27.75 -39.55 -28.25
C ASP A 186 26.39 -39.73 -28.94
N HIS A 187 25.98 -38.79 -29.79
CA HIS A 187 24.78 -38.84 -30.62
C HIS A 187 23.44 -39.01 -29.85
N TYR A 188 23.33 -38.35 -28.69
CA TYR A 188 22.05 -38.25 -27.97
C TYR A 188 21.12 -37.25 -28.66
N LEU A 189 19.94 -37.70 -29.07
CA LEU A 189 18.90 -36.84 -29.63
C LEU A 189 17.91 -36.42 -28.55
N VAL A 190 18.14 -35.25 -27.95
CA VAL A 190 17.43 -34.74 -26.78
C VAL A 190 16.47 -33.61 -27.13
N THR A 191 15.50 -33.36 -26.25
CA THR A 191 14.67 -32.15 -26.31
C THR A 191 15.25 -31.12 -25.36
N VAL A 192 15.62 -29.95 -25.89
CA VAL A 192 16.12 -28.82 -25.11
C VAL A 192 15.07 -27.72 -25.09
N MET A 193 14.71 -27.29 -23.90
CA MET A 193 13.89 -26.11 -23.65
C MET A 193 14.78 -25.00 -23.10
N LEU A 194 14.66 -23.80 -23.67
CA LEU A 194 15.43 -22.65 -23.22
C LEU A 194 15.06 -22.31 -21.77
N SER A 195 16.05 -22.25 -20.90
CA SER A 195 15.85 -21.87 -19.50
C SER A 195 15.57 -20.37 -19.36
N GLY A 196 14.82 -20.01 -18.31
CA GLY A 196 14.47 -18.64 -17.98
C GLY A 196 13.41 -17.99 -18.87
N VAL A 197 12.97 -18.62 -19.97
CA VAL A 197 12.01 -18.03 -20.92
C VAL A 197 10.91 -18.99 -21.37
N LYS A 198 9.86 -18.42 -21.95
CA LYS A 198 8.81 -19.16 -22.67
C LYS A 198 8.35 -18.37 -23.89
N CYS A 199 8.29 -19.04 -25.03
CA CYS A 199 7.65 -18.54 -26.24
C CYS A 199 6.16 -18.93 -26.30
N PRO A 200 5.35 -18.20 -27.09
CA PRO A 200 4.04 -18.69 -27.53
C PRO A 200 4.17 -20.05 -28.20
N THR A 201 3.22 -20.94 -27.93
CA THR A 201 3.26 -22.36 -28.32
C THR A 201 2.14 -22.73 -29.28
N PHE A 202 2.18 -23.95 -29.82
CA PHE A 202 1.09 -24.52 -30.60
C PHE A 202 0.22 -25.36 -29.67
N LYS A 203 -1.05 -24.98 -29.49
CA LYS A 203 -2.00 -25.74 -28.69
C LYS A 203 -2.53 -26.91 -29.50
N ARG A 204 -2.55 -28.09 -28.90
CA ARG A 204 -3.10 -29.29 -29.52
C ARG A 204 -4.55 -29.44 -29.10
N GLU A 205 -5.44 -29.36 -30.08
CA GLU A 205 -6.88 -29.54 -29.90
C GLU A 205 -7.22 -31.03 -29.72
N ALA A 206 -8.42 -31.32 -29.22
CA ALA A 206 -8.87 -32.69 -28.92
C ALA A 206 -8.96 -33.60 -30.16
N ASP A 207 -9.12 -33.02 -31.34
CA ASP A 207 -9.14 -33.72 -32.64
C ASP A 207 -7.72 -34.00 -33.20
N GLY A 208 -6.68 -33.55 -32.48
CA GLY A 208 -5.28 -33.71 -32.86
C GLY A 208 -4.73 -32.60 -33.77
N THR A 209 -5.53 -31.59 -34.13
CA THR A 209 -5.07 -30.40 -34.87
C THR A 209 -4.29 -29.45 -33.94
N GLU A 210 -3.33 -28.70 -34.49
CA GLU A 210 -2.52 -27.74 -33.74
C GLU A 210 -2.89 -26.30 -34.13
N SER A 211 -3.30 -25.50 -33.14
CA SER A 211 -3.62 -24.08 -33.30
C SER A 211 -2.49 -23.20 -32.72
N PRO A 212 -1.91 -22.26 -33.49
CA PRO A 212 -0.83 -21.41 -32.99
C PRO A 212 -1.35 -20.34 -32.02
N GLU A 213 -0.69 -20.16 -30.87
CA GLU A 213 -0.84 -18.94 -30.08
C GLU A 213 -0.36 -17.71 -30.87
N PRO A 214 -0.84 -16.48 -30.55
CA PRO A 214 -0.36 -15.27 -31.20
C PRO A 214 1.17 -15.17 -31.18
N PHE A 215 1.78 -14.91 -32.34
CA PHE A 215 3.23 -14.85 -32.55
C PHE A 215 4.00 -16.19 -32.43
N ALA A 216 3.33 -17.34 -32.29
CA ALA A 216 3.99 -18.64 -32.16
C ALA A 216 4.74 -19.06 -33.43
N ALA A 217 4.13 -18.88 -34.60
CA ALA A 217 4.74 -19.22 -35.89
C ALA A 217 5.97 -18.35 -36.19
N GLU A 218 5.89 -17.07 -35.88
CA GLU A 218 6.95 -16.10 -36.07
C GLU A 218 8.10 -16.34 -35.08
N ALA A 219 7.81 -16.69 -33.82
CA ALA A 219 8.83 -17.07 -32.84
C ALA A 219 9.55 -18.37 -33.23
N LYS A 220 8.82 -19.36 -33.76
CA LYS A 220 9.39 -20.58 -34.32
C LYS A 220 10.31 -20.26 -35.49
N PHE A 221 9.82 -19.51 -36.48
CA PHE A 221 10.61 -19.10 -37.64
C PHE A 221 11.86 -18.27 -37.27
N PHE A 222 11.73 -17.39 -36.27
CA PHE A 222 12.85 -16.60 -35.75
C PHE A 222 14.00 -17.50 -35.26
N THR A 223 13.66 -18.61 -34.62
CA THR A 223 14.61 -19.60 -34.12
C THR A 223 15.13 -20.50 -35.25
N GLU A 224 14.27 -20.96 -36.16
CA GLU A 224 14.63 -21.81 -37.30
C GLU A 224 15.63 -21.12 -38.23
N SER A 225 15.33 -19.89 -38.64
CA SER A 225 16.18 -19.10 -39.53
C SER A 225 17.60 -18.86 -38.98
N ARG A 226 17.78 -18.96 -37.65
CA ARG A 226 19.06 -18.75 -36.96
C ARG A 226 19.78 -20.04 -36.58
N LEU A 227 19.05 -21.05 -36.12
CA LEU A 227 19.64 -22.21 -35.46
C LEU A 227 19.40 -23.55 -36.15
N LEU A 228 18.36 -23.71 -36.98
CA LEU A 228 18.02 -25.01 -37.56
C LEU A 228 19.20 -25.59 -38.36
N GLN A 229 19.69 -26.78 -38.01
CA GLN A 229 20.86 -27.42 -38.61
C GLN A 229 22.18 -26.64 -38.49
N ARG A 230 22.30 -25.69 -37.55
CA ARG A 230 23.57 -25.02 -37.24
C ARG A 230 24.32 -25.78 -36.14
N ASP A 231 25.65 -25.65 -36.16
CA ASP A 231 26.50 -26.06 -35.04
C ASP A 231 26.35 -25.05 -33.90
N VAL A 232 26.04 -25.56 -32.71
CA VAL A 232 25.86 -24.76 -31.50
C VAL A 232 26.59 -25.40 -30.34
N GLN A 233 26.76 -24.63 -29.26
CA GLN A 233 27.11 -25.18 -27.98
C GLN A 233 25.93 -25.07 -27.03
N ILE A 234 25.61 -26.12 -26.30
CA ILE A 234 24.50 -26.13 -25.35
C ILE A 234 25.04 -26.34 -23.94
N ILE A 235 24.66 -25.46 -23.03
CA ILE A 235 24.88 -25.64 -21.59
C ILE A 235 23.64 -26.33 -21.04
N LEU A 236 23.80 -27.54 -20.50
CA LEU A 236 22.72 -28.28 -19.86
C LEU A 236 22.67 -27.88 -18.38
N GLU A 237 21.57 -27.29 -17.94
CA GLU A 237 21.48 -26.65 -16.62
C GLU A 237 20.60 -27.44 -15.65
N SER A 238 19.53 -28.06 -16.16
CA SER A 238 18.64 -28.90 -15.37
C SER A 238 17.81 -29.84 -16.26
N CYS A 239 17.09 -30.78 -15.67
CA CYS A 239 16.19 -31.67 -16.42
C CYS A 239 15.06 -32.17 -15.51
N PRO A 240 13.83 -31.61 -15.63
CA PRO A 240 12.70 -32.13 -14.87
C PRO A 240 12.37 -33.59 -15.23
N ASN A 241 12.48 -33.95 -16.52
CA ASN A 241 12.22 -35.28 -17.08
C ASN A 241 13.22 -35.55 -18.24
N GLN A 242 12.79 -36.16 -19.36
CA GLN A 242 13.57 -36.26 -20.62
C GLN A 242 13.77 -34.91 -21.34
N ILE A 243 13.11 -33.85 -20.85
CA ILE A 243 13.33 -32.48 -21.33
C ILE A 243 14.49 -31.88 -20.55
N ILE A 244 15.47 -31.35 -21.27
CA ILE A 244 16.62 -30.68 -20.69
C ILE A 244 16.38 -29.17 -20.75
N LEU A 245 16.53 -28.50 -19.61
CA LEU A 245 16.59 -27.05 -19.53
C LEU A 245 18.04 -26.64 -19.82
N GLY A 246 18.23 -25.72 -20.76
CA GLY A 246 19.57 -25.29 -21.11
C GLY A 246 19.63 -24.02 -21.93
N THR A 247 20.85 -23.53 -22.08
CA THR A 247 21.15 -22.32 -22.86
C THR A 247 21.88 -22.70 -24.14
N ILE A 248 21.37 -22.23 -25.29
CA ILE A 248 21.99 -22.45 -26.61
C ILE A 248 22.88 -21.26 -26.96
N LEU A 249 24.16 -21.54 -27.15
CA LEU A 249 25.19 -20.59 -27.52
C LEU A 249 25.52 -20.75 -29.01
N HIS A 250 25.46 -19.63 -29.73
CA HIS A 250 25.87 -19.54 -31.13
C HIS A 250 26.78 -18.30 -31.29
N PRO A 251 27.78 -18.30 -32.19
CA PRO A 251 28.69 -17.16 -32.36
C PRO A 251 28.00 -15.82 -32.64
N ASN A 252 26.83 -15.85 -33.27
CA ASN A 252 26.03 -14.64 -33.58
C ASN A 252 25.16 -14.15 -32.41
N GLY A 253 25.21 -14.79 -31.24
CA GLY A 253 24.51 -14.36 -30.04
C GLY A 253 23.70 -15.45 -29.34
N ASN A 254 23.22 -15.11 -28.14
CA ASN A 254 22.39 -15.97 -27.31
C ASN A 254 20.92 -15.89 -27.75
N ILE A 255 20.37 -17.00 -28.23
CA ILE A 255 19.00 -17.04 -28.77
C ILE A 255 17.95 -16.67 -27.71
N THR A 256 18.19 -17.04 -26.44
CA THR A 256 17.29 -16.76 -25.32
C THR A 256 17.11 -15.26 -25.11
N GLU A 257 18.22 -14.50 -25.14
CA GLU A 257 18.20 -13.03 -25.02
C GLU A 257 17.56 -12.37 -26.25
N LEU A 258 17.83 -12.88 -27.45
CA LEU A 258 17.29 -12.34 -28.70
C LEU A 258 15.76 -12.49 -28.79
N LEU A 259 15.23 -13.65 -28.39
CA LEU A 259 13.79 -13.91 -28.35
C LEU A 259 13.07 -12.93 -27.40
N LEU A 260 13.63 -12.67 -26.22
CA LEU A 260 13.09 -11.70 -25.28
C LEU A 260 13.17 -10.28 -25.83
N LYS A 261 14.34 -9.87 -26.35
CA LYS A 261 14.58 -8.52 -26.85
C LYS A 261 13.63 -8.15 -27.99
N GLU A 262 13.31 -9.11 -28.84
CA GLU A 262 12.35 -8.96 -29.93
C GLU A 262 10.90 -9.17 -29.48
N GLY A 263 10.61 -9.54 -28.23
CA GLY A 263 9.25 -9.75 -27.75
C GLY A 263 8.57 -11.00 -28.30
N PHE A 264 9.36 -12.01 -28.70
CA PHE A 264 8.87 -13.35 -29.03
C PHE A 264 8.79 -14.28 -27.81
N ALA A 265 9.38 -13.87 -26.69
CA ALA A 265 9.35 -14.62 -25.45
C ALA A 265 9.10 -13.70 -24.25
N ARG A 266 8.72 -14.32 -23.14
CA ARG A 266 8.68 -13.71 -21.82
C ARG A 266 9.55 -14.49 -20.83
N CYS A 267 10.03 -13.79 -19.80
CA CYS A 267 10.78 -14.39 -18.72
C CYS A 267 9.88 -15.26 -17.84
N VAL A 268 10.43 -16.36 -17.31
CA VAL A 268 9.69 -17.31 -16.49
C VAL A 268 10.45 -17.63 -15.21
N ASP A 269 9.81 -17.37 -14.07
CA ASP A 269 10.47 -17.37 -12.76
C ASP A 269 10.92 -18.77 -12.30
N TRP A 270 10.14 -19.83 -12.61
CA TRP A 270 10.43 -21.18 -12.11
C TRP A 270 11.70 -21.79 -12.71
N SER A 271 12.11 -21.36 -13.91
CA SER A 271 13.34 -21.79 -14.58
C SER A 271 14.41 -20.69 -14.62
N MET A 272 14.13 -19.48 -14.08
CA MET A 272 15.09 -18.38 -14.06
C MET A 272 16.31 -18.70 -13.18
N ALA A 273 16.10 -19.40 -12.07
CA ALA A 273 17.18 -19.73 -11.13
C ALA A 273 18.21 -20.73 -11.67
N VAL A 274 17.87 -21.51 -12.71
CA VAL A 274 18.80 -22.47 -13.34
C VAL A 274 19.58 -21.84 -14.49
N TYR A 275 19.18 -20.67 -14.98
CA TYR A 275 19.87 -19.97 -16.06
C TYR A 275 21.23 -19.43 -15.61
N THR A 276 22.29 -19.83 -16.31
CA THR A 276 23.68 -19.60 -15.88
C THR A 276 24.34 -18.37 -16.50
N GLN A 277 23.74 -17.74 -17.51
CA GLN A 277 24.39 -16.65 -18.27
C GLN A 277 24.05 -15.23 -17.78
N GLY A 278 23.38 -15.11 -16.62
CA GLY A 278 23.00 -13.85 -15.97
C GLY A 278 21.53 -13.50 -16.16
N ALA A 279 20.69 -13.75 -15.15
CA ALA A 279 19.24 -13.50 -15.20
C ALA A 279 18.90 -12.03 -15.45
N GLU A 280 19.75 -11.10 -14.99
CA GLU A 280 19.60 -9.66 -15.22
C GLU A 280 19.58 -9.30 -16.71
N LYS A 281 20.31 -10.04 -17.56
CA LYS A 281 20.31 -9.82 -19.02
C LYS A 281 18.97 -10.18 -19.64
N LEU A 282 18.36 -11.28 -19.20
CA LEU A 282 17.02 -11.70 -19.66
C LEU A 282 15.97 -10.66 -19.25
N ARG A 283 15.99 -10.23 -17.99
CA ARG A 283 15.07 -9.18 -17.50
C ARG A 283 15.25 -7.85 -18.23
N ALA A 284 16.49 -7.46 -18.54
CA ALA A 284 16.77 -6.26 -19.31
C ALA A 284 16.24 -6.37 -20.75
N ALA A 285 16.41 -7.53 -21.39
CA ALA A 285 15.87 -7.79 -22.73
C ALA A 285 14.34 -7.74 -22.77
N GLU A 286 13.67 -8.38 -21.81
CA GLU A 286 12.20 -8.33 -21.68
C GLU A 286 11.71 -6.90 -21.42
N ARG A 287 12.37 -6.16 -20.52
CA ARG A 287 12.02 -4.76 -20.21
C ARG A 287 12.10 -3.89 -21.46
N SER A 288 13.17 -4.03 -22.25
CA SER A 288 13.31 -3.30 -23.51
C SER A 288 12.19 -3.64 -24.51
N ALA A 289 11.75 -4.89 -24.57
CA ALA A 289 10.63 -5.29 -25.42
C ALA A 289 9.29 -4.72 -24.94
N LYS A 290 9.04 -4.71 -23.62
CA LYS A 290 7.87 -4.08 -22.99
C LYS A 290 7.80 -2.58 -23.25
N GLU A 291 8.91 -1.87 -23.09
CA GLU A 291 9.01 -0.43 -23.32
C GLU A 291 8.74 -0.06 -24.78
N ARG A 292 9.21 -0.88 -25.73
CA ARG A 292 8.95 -0.72 -27.17
C ARG A 292 7.58 -1.24 -27.62
N LYS A 293 6.82 -1.89 -26.72
CA LYS A 293 5.53 -2.54 -27.01
C LYS A 293 5.57 -3.45 -28.25
N VAL A 294 6.60 -4.30 -28.36
CA VAL A 294 6.76 -5.19 -29.51
C VAL A 294 6.05 -6.53 -29.31
N ARG A 295 5.36 -6.99 -30.35
CA ARG A 295 4.81 -8.36 -30.50
C ARG A 295 3.91 -8.77 -29.33
N ILE A 296 4.33 -9.73 -28.49
CA ILE A 296 3.52 -10.18 -27.33
C ILE A 296 3.23 -9.03 -26.34
N TRP A 297 3.98 -7.94 -26.41
CA TRP A 297 3.83 -6.75 -25.57
C TRP A 297 3.10 -5.59 -26.25
N LYS A 298 2.49 -5.79 -27.43
CA LYS A 298 1.78 -4.71 -28.16
C LYS A 298 0.71 -4.01 -27.32
N ASP A 299 0.00 -4.78 -26.50
CA ASP A 299 -1.08 -4.31 -25.63
C ASP A 299 -0.62 -4.12 -24.17
N TYR A 300 0.70 -4.11 -23.92
CA TYR A 300 1.23 -3.99 -22.56
C TYR A 300 0.95 -2.61 -21.96
N VAL A 301 0.36 -2.62 -20.77
CA VAL A 301 0.13 -1.44 -19.93
C VAL A 301 0.92 -1.62 -18.63
N ALA A 302 1.89 -0.74 -18.40
CA ALA A 302 2.67 -0.79 -17.17
C ALA A 302 1.75 -0.53 -15.95
N PRO A 303 1.95 -1.23 -14.82
CA PRO A 303 1.17 -1.00 -13.59
C PRO A 303 1.23 0.43 -13.06
N THR A 304 2.26 1.19 -13.45
CA THR A 304 2.46 2.59 -13.09
C THR A 304 2.22 3.56 -14.25
N ALA A 305 1.58 3.14 -15.34
CA ALA A 305 1.43 3.95 -16.55
C ALA A 305 0.68 5.27 -16.30
N ASN A 306 -0.23 5.28 -15.33
CA ASN A 306 -1.05 6.45 -14.98
C ASN A 306 -0.43 7.32 -13.88
N LEU A 307 0.78 7.01 -13.40
CA LEU A 307 1.47 7.77 -12.35
C LEU A 307 2.46 8.76 -12.96
N ASP A 308 2.39 10.02 -12.52
CA ASP A 308 3.40 11.02 -12.83
C ASP A 308 4.78 10.59 -12.30
N GLN A 309 5.85 11.03 -12.97
CA GLN A 309 7.22 10.68 -12.57
C GLN A 309 7.54 11.07 -11.11
N LYS A 310 7.01 12.22 -10.65
CA LYS A 310 7.15 12.73 -9.27
C LYS A 310 6.47 11.82 -8.23
N ASP A 311 5.42 11.11 -8.62
CA ASP A 311 4.66 10.20 -7.76
C ASP A 311 5.17 8.76 -7.88
N ARG A 312 5.87 8.44 -8.98
CA ARG A 312 6.53 7.16 -9.17
C ARG A 312 7.82 7.03 -8.37
N GLN A 313 8.61 8.10 -8.27
CA GLN A 313 9.86 8.12 -7.52
C GLN A 313 10.01 9.39 -6.70
N PHE A 314 10.21 9.25 -5.40
CA PHE A 314 10.37 10.39 -4.50
C PHE A 314 11.19 10.04 -3.26
N VAL A 315 11.73 11.07 -2.62
CA VAL A 315 12.39 10.97 -1.31
C VAL A 315 11.43 11.44 -0.23
N ALA A 316 11.23 10.62 0.80
CA ALA A 316 10.34 10.95 1.90
C ALA A 316 10.94 10.58 3.26
N LYS A 317 10.53 11.28 4.33
CA LYS A 317 10.97 11.00 5.69
C LYS A 317 10.02 10.00 6.35
N VAL A 318 10.53 8.91 6.90
CA VAL A 318 9.71 7.91 7.59
C VAL A 318 9.24 8.46 8.94
N MET A 319 7.93 8.54 9.12
CA MET A 319 7.29 9.12 10.30
C MET A 319 6.71 8.04 11.23
N GLN A 320 6.31 6.90 10.68
CA GLN A 320 5.79 5.78 11.44
C GLN A 320 6.01 4.47 10.68
N VAL A 321 6.42 3.43 11.38
CA VAL A 321 6.40 2.04 10.89
C VAL A 321 5.09 1.39 11.32
N VAL A 322 4.34 0.87 10.36
CA VAL A 322 3.05 0.20 10.56
C VAL A 322 3.27 -1.31 10.40
N ASN A 323 3.28 -2.03 11.52
CA ASN A 323 3.59 -3.46 11.58
C ASN A 323 4.94 -3.79 10.91
N ALA A 324 4.93 -4.66 9.88
CA ALA A 324 6.12 -5.21 9.25
C ALA A 324 6.18 -5.03 7.73
N ASP A 325 5.15 -4.47 7.10
CA ASP A 325 5.05 -4.29 5.65
C ASP A 325 4.64 -2.88 5.22
N ALA A 326 4.32 -1.99 6.14
CA ALA A 326 3.85 -0.64 5.83
C ALA A 326 4.56 0.45 6.65
N MET A 327 4.59 1.66 6.10
CA MET A 327 5.13 2.84 6.78
C MET A 327 4.42 4.11 6.33
N VAL A 328 4.26 5.06 7.24
CA VAL A 328 3.82 6.41 6.93
C VAL A 328 5.05 7.27 6.68
N VAL A 329 5.07 7.94 5.54
CA VAL A 329 6.14 8.84 5.12
C VAL A 329 5.62 10.26 4.93
N LYS A 330 6.44 11.25 5.27
CA LYS A 330 6.19 12.68 5.01
C LYS A 330 6.99 13.11 3.79
N LEU A 331 6.28 13.59 2.78
CA LEU A 331 6.83 14.15 1.56
C LEU A 331 7.42 15.54 1.82
N ASN A 332 8.23 16.05 0.88
CA ASN A 332 8.76 17.42 0.96
C ASN A 332 7.65 18.49 0.89
N SER A 333 6.49 18.15 0.32
CA SER A 333 5.28 19.01 0.32
C SER A 333 4.64 19.16 1.70
N GLY A 334 5.03 18.34 2.69
CA GLY A 334 4.38 18.25 4.00
C GLY A 334 3.27 17.19 4.07
N GLU A 335 2.85 16.63 2.93
CA GLU A 335 1.83 15.58 2.83
C GLU A 335 2.32 14.25 3.43
N TYR A 336 1.40 13.52 4.05
CA TYR A 336 1.63 12.19 4.60
C TYR A 336 1.06 11.11 3.67
N LYS A 337 1.88 10.12 3.29
CA LYS A 337 1.44 8.96 2.50
C LYS A 337 1.76 7.66 3.23
N THR A 338 0.89 6.66 3.09
CA THR A 338 1.15 5.30 3.59
C THR A 338 1.68 4.44 2.45
N ILE A 339 2.87 3.90 2.62
CA ILE A 339 3.57 3.08 1.63
C ILE A 339 3.69 1.66 2.16
N HIS A 340 3.37 0.68 1.30
CA HIS A 340 3.57 -0.73 1.58
C HIS A 340 4.79 -1.26 0.82
N LEU A 341 5.54 -2.17 1.42
CA LEU A 341 6.67 -2.84 0.76
C LEU A 341 6.14 -3.81 -0.30
N SER A 342 6.59 -3.64 -1.54
CA SER A 342 6.12 -4.43 -2.68
C SER A 342 6.55 -5.89 -2.58
N SER A 343 5.68 -6.80 -3.06
CA SER A 343 5.95 -8.25 -3.20
C SER A 343 6.38 -9.01 -1.96
N ILE A 344 6.16 -8.48 -0.75
CA ILE A 344 6.36 -9.22 0.50
C ILE A 344 5.07 -9.31 1.31
N ARG A 345 4.98 -10.31 2.19
CA ARG A 345 3.95 -10.41 3.23
C ARG A 345 4.60 -10.30 4.60
N PRO A 346 4.00 -9.54 5.52
CA PRO A 346 4.44 -9.55 6.91
C PRO A 346 4.11 -10.91 7.53
N PRO A 347 4.71 -11.26 8.68
CA PRO A 347 4.31 -12.43 9.45
C PRO A 347 2.80 -12.41 9.74
N ARG A 348 2.13 -13.55 9.63
CA ARG A 348 0.70 -13.72 9.89
C ARG A 348 0.43 -15.11 10.47
N ILE A 349 -0.63 -15.23 11.26
CA ILE A 349 -1.19 -16.51 11.69
C ILE A 349 -2.35 -16.83 10.74
N GLU A 350 -2.27 -17.97 10.04
CA GLU A 350 -3.34 -18.47 9.18
C GLU A 350 -4.24 -19.44 9.99
N GLY A 351 -5.56 -19.29 9.92
CA GLY A 351 -6.51 -20.32 10.38
C GLY A 351 -7.21 -20.15 11.75
N GLU A 352 -6.87 -19.16 12.58
CA GLU A 352 -7.59 -18.95 13.86
C GLU A 352 -8.64 -17.82 13.78
N ASN A 353 -9.79 -18.06 14.41
CA ASN A 353 -10.98 -17.22 14.39
C ASN A 353 -10.73 -15.94 15.24
N LYS A 354 -10.23 -14.89 14.58
CA LYS A 354 -9.65 -13.67 15.16
C LYS A 354 -10.59 -12.85 16.04
N ASP A 355 -11.90 -13.00 15.86
CA ASP A 355 -12.90 -12.11 16.45
C ASP A 355 -13.41 -12.54 17.83
N LYS A 356 -12.95 -13.67 18.38
CA LYS A 356 -13.44 -14.16 19.68
C LYS A 356 -12.59 -13.75 20.89
N ASP A 357 -11.31 -13.40 20.71
CA ASP A 357 -10.44 -13.06 21.84
C ASP A 357 -10.04 -11.58 21.84
N LYS A 358 -10.74 -10.77 22.65
CA LYS A 358 -10.49 -9.33 22.83
C LYS A 358 -9.07 -9.02 23.35
N ARG A 359 -8.28 -10.04 23.74
CA ARG A 359 -6.89 -9.89 24.20
C ARG A 359 -5.83 -9.97 23.10
N PHE A 360 -6.18 -10.35 21.87
CA PHE A 360 -5.20 -10.50 20.79
C PHE A 360 -4.57 -9.16 20.39
N ARG A 361 -3.24 -9.11 20.37
CA ARG A 361 -2.41 -7.95 20.03
C ARG A 361 -1.45 -8.34 18.91
N PRO A 362 -1.75 -7.99 17.64
CA PRO A 362 -0.98 -8.43 16.48
C PRO A 362 0.53 -8.21 16.59
N LEU A 363 0.97 -7.10 17.19
CA LEU A 363 2.40 -6.77 17.33
C LEU A 363 3.17 -7.78 18.21
N TYR A 364 2.54 -8.33 19.24
CA TYR A 364 3.20 -9.18 20.25
C TYR A 364 2.86 -10.67 20.09
N ASP A 365 1.67 -10.97 19.55
CA ASP A 365 1.15 -12.33 19.50
C ASP A 365 1.42 -13.02 18.17
N ILE A 366 1.68 -12.26 17.09
CA ILE A 366 2.08 -12.84 15.80
C ILE A 366 3.59 -13.17 15.86
N PRO A 367 3.98 -14.43 15.60
CA PRO A 367 5.39 -14.84 15.52
C PRO A 367 6.23 -13.90 14.65
N TYR A 368 7.37 -13.45 15.18
CA TYR A 368 8.33 -12.59 14.48
C TYR A 368 7.83 -11.19 14.07
N MET A 369 6.59 -10.80 14.41
CA MET A 369 6.05 -9.48 14.08
C MET A 369 6.75 -8.35 14.83
N PHE A 370 7.02 -8.56 16.13
CA PHE A 370 7.73 -7.60 16.95
C PHE A 370 9.14 -7.35 16.41
N GLU A 371 9.87 -8.42 16.08
CA GLU A 371 11.22 -8.36 15.52
C GLU A 371 11.24 -7.68 14.15
N ALA A 372 10.25 -7.95 13.30
CA ALA A 372 10.10 -7.31 12.01
C ALA A 372 9.85 -5.80 12.15
N ARG A 373 8.93 -5.39 13.03
CA ARG A 373 8.67 -3.98 13.31
C ARG A 373 9.88 -3.29 13.92
N GLU A 374 10.54 -3.90 14.90
CA GLU A 374 11.71 -3.32 15.55
C GLU A 374 12.90 -3.17 14.58
N PHE A 375 13.08 -4.12 13.68
CA PHE A 375 14.07 -4.01 12.60
C PHE A 375 13.80 -2.78 11.72
N LEU A 376 12.57 -2.61 11.26
CA LEU A 376 12.17 -1.45 10.46
C LEU A 376 12.29 -0.15 11.25
N ARG A 377 11.78 -0.11 12.48
CA ARG A 377 11.80 1.07 13.35
C ARG A 377 13.23 1.57 13.57
N LYS A 378 14.12 0.70 14.07
CA LYS A 378 15.52 1.06 14.34
C LYS A 378 16.27 1.48 13.07
N LYS A 379 15.93 0.88 11.93
CA LYS A 379 16.61 1.19 10.66
C LYS A 379 16.08 2.47 10.02
N LEU A 380 14.79 2.78 10.11
CA LEU A 380 14.11 3.77 9.27
C LEU A 380 13.53 4.98 9.99
N ILE A 381 13.12 4.87 11.26
CA ILE A 381 12.33 5.93 11.89
C ILE A 381 13.05 7.28 11.85
N GLY A 382 12.37 8.32 11.37
CA GLY A 382 12.91 9.67 11.22
C GLY A 382 13.93 9.86 10.09
N LYS A 383 14.31 8.82 9.34
CA LYS A 383 15.28 8.91 8.24
C LYS A 383 14.60 9.18 6.90
N LYS A 384 15.34 9.77 5.97
CA LYS A 384 14.93 9.92 4.57
C LYS A 384 15.19 8.61 3.82
N VAL A 385 14.21 8.16 3.07
CA VAL A 385 14.26 6.95 2.24
C VAL A 385 13.89 7.29 0.80
N ASN A 386 14.44 6.53 -0.14
CA ASN A 386 14.05 6.62 -1.54
C ASN A 386 12.92 5.61 -1.78
N VAL A 387 11.81 6.09 -2.31
CA VAL A 387 10.61 5.29 -2.59
C VAL A 387 10.41 5.24 -4.11
N THR A 388 10.30 4.03 -4.64
CA THR A 388 9.93 3.77 -6.03
C THR A 388 8.65 2.95 -6.06
N VAL A 389 7.53 3.56 -6.47
CA VAL A 389 6.24 2.89 -6.57
C VAL A 389 6.30 1.85 -7.69
N ASP A 390 6.00 0.60 -7.35
CA ASP A 390 6.01 -0.53 -8.28
C ASP A 390 4.61 -0.78 -8.86
N TYR A 391 3.58 -0.69 -8.03
CA TYR A 391 2.17 -0.83 -8.43
C TYR A 391 1.24 -0.27 -7.35
N ILE A 392 0.00 0.05 -7.74
CA ILE A 392 -1.08 0.39 -6.82
C ILE A 392 -2.12 -0.72 -6.88
N ARG A 393 -2.41 -1.32 -5.73
CA ARG A 393 -3.53 -2.26 -5.62
C ARG A 393 -4.79 -1.46 -5.30
N ALA A 394 -5.74 -1.49 -6.21
CA ALA A 394 -7.02 -0.80 -6.07
C ALA A 394 -7.77 -1.27 -4.80
N ALA A 395 -8.57 -0.37 -4.23
CA ALA A 395 -9.46 -0.72 -3.15
C ALA A 395 -10.48 -1.76 -3.62
N THR A 396 -10.70 -2.80 -2.83
CA THR A 396 -11.76 -3.78 -3.09
C THR A 396 -13.01 -3.32 -2.37
N GLY A 397 -14.07 -3.02 -3.13
CA GLY A 397 -15.36 -2.64 -2.58
C GLY A 397 -15.99 -3.77 -1.75
N PRO A 398 -16.98 -3.47 -0.90
CA PRO A 398 -17.73 -4.49 -0.17
C PRO A 398 -18.55 -5.34 -1.18
N GLY A 399 -17.96 -6.40 -1.72
CA GLY A 399 -18.64 -7.28 -2.67
C GLY A 399 -17.82 -8.44 -3.27
N GLU A 400 -16.51 -8.27 -3.50
CA GLU A 400 -15.73 -9.28 -4.26
C GLU A 400 -14.79 -10.17 -3.42
N SER A 401 -14.57 -9.85 -2.15
CA SER A 401 -14.04 -10.77 -1.14
C SER A 401 -14.01 -10.05 0.21
N THR A 402 -14.58 -10.67 1.24
CA THR A 402 -14.41 -10.23 2.62
C THR A 402 -12.93 -10.40 3.03
N PRO A 403 -12.21 -9.38 3.53
CA PRO A 403 -12.62 -8.01 3.89
C PRO A 403 -12.22 -6.93 2.86
N ALA A 404 -12.98 -5.81 2.84
CA ALA A 404 -12.66 -4.62 2.05
C ALA A 404 -11.28 -4.06 2.42
N PHE A 405 -10.40 -3.88 1.43
CA PHE A 405 -9.09 -3.27 1.64
C PHE A 405 -9.05 -1.87 1.03
N SER A 406 -8.49 -0.91 1.77
CA SER A 406 -8.12 0.40 1.23
C SER A 406 -7.10 0.25 0.10
N GLU A 407 -7.06 1.22 -0.81
CA GLU A 407 -6.01 1.32 -1.83
C GLU A 407 -4.63 1.16 -1.18
N ARG A 408 -3.75 0.36 -1.80
CA ARG A 408 -2.39 0.13 -1.31
C ARG A 408 -1.37 0.51 -2.35
N THR A 409 -0.67 1.61 -2.11
CA THR A 409 0.56 1.96 -2.82
C THR A 409 1.68 1.01 -2.40
N CYS A 410 2.09 0.13 -3.31
CA CYS A 410 3.16 -0.85 -3.09
C CYS A 410 4.44 -0.38 -3.78
N ALA A 411 5.52 -0.27 -3.02
CA ALA A 411 6.76 0.35 -3.48
C ALA A 411 8.01 -0.38 -2.98
N THR A 412 9.07 -0.24 -3.76
CA THR A 412 10.42 -0.57 -3.33
C THR A 412 10.97 0.61 -2.53
N VAL A 413 11.38 0.34 -1.28
CA VAL A 413 11.95 1.35 -0.38
C VAL A 413 13.43 1.04 -0.17
N THR A 414 14.29 2.02 -0.44
CA THR A 414 15.75 1.88 -0.28
C THR A 414 16.34 2.96 0.63
N ILE A 415 17.40 2.61 1.36
CA ILE A 415 18.19 3.54 2.17
C ILE A 415 19.66 3.13 2.14
N GLY A 416 20.55 4.04 1.74
CA GLY A 416 21.99 3.76 1.63
C GLY A 416 22.29 2.57 0.72
N GLY A 417 21.56 2.40 -0.38
CA GLY A 417 21.69 1.28 -1.31
C GLY A 417 21.06 -0.04 -0.84
N ILE A 418 20.48 -0.10 0.36
CA ILE A 418 19.87 -1.32 0.89
C ILE A 418 18.38 -1.33 0.58
N ASN A 419 17.90 -2.38 -0.11
CA ASN A 419 16.47 -2.67 -0.27
C ASN A 419 15.88 -3.20 1.04
N ILE A 420 14.89 -2.50 1.58
CA ILE A 420 14.29 -2.83 2.88
C ILE A 420 13.48 -4.12 2.83
N ALA A 421 12.76 -4.37 1.74
CA ALA A 421 11.99 -5.60 1.57
C ALA A 421 12.93 -6.81 1.49
N GLU A 422 14.02 -6.71 0.72
CA GLU A 422 15.04 -7.75 0.63
C GLU A 422 15.69 -8.02 2.01
N ALA A 423 16.01 -6.96 2.76
CA ALA A 423 16.62 -7.09 4.07
C ALA A 423 15.70 -7.82 5.09
N LEU A 424 14.40 -7.54 5.08
CA LEU A 424 13.40 -8.26 5.89
C LEU A 424 13.34 -9.74 5.50
N VAL A 425 13.20 -10.02 4.20
CA VAL A 425 13.09 -11.38 3.66
C VAL A 425 14.35 -12.20 3.98
N SER A 426 15.54 -11.63 3.80
CA SER A 426 16.82 -12.31 4.09
C SER A 426 17.00 -12.71 5.56
N LYS A 427 16.24 -12.09 6.47
CA LYS A 427 16.20 -12.39 7.91
C LYS A 427 15.03 -13.32 8.28
N GLY A 428 14.18 -13.69 7.33
CA GLY A 428 12.96 -14.45 7.57
C GLY A 428 11.91 -13.65 8.36
N LEU A 429 11.95 -12.32 8.29
CA LEU A 429 10.99 -11.43 8.96
C LEU A 429 9.81 -11.05 8.06
N ALA A 430 9.83 -11.52 6.82
CA ALA A 430 8.75 -11.41 5.83
C ALA A 430 8.91 -12.57 4.83
N THR A 431 7.83 -12.92 4.12
CA THR A 431 7.84 -13.92 3.03
C THR A 431 7.54 -13.26 1.69
N VAL A 432 7.98 -13.87 0.60
CA VAL A 432 7.80 -13.32 -0.75
C VAL A 432 6.44 -13.73 -1.30
N ILE A 433 5.71 -12.77 -1.87
CA ILE A 433 4.45 -13.03 -2.56
C ILE A 433 4.75 -13.82 -3.84
N ARG A 434 4.12 -15.00 -4.00
CA ARG A 434 4.16 -15.73 -5.26
C ARG A 434 3.05 -15.23 -6.18
N TYR A 435 3.44 -14.84 -7.38
CA TYR A 435 2.55 -14.31 -8.42
C TYR A 435 2.25 -15.36 -9.49
N ARG A 436 1.11 -15.20 -10.18
CA ARG A 436 0.85 -15.95 -11.41
C ARG A 436 1.76 -15.41 -12.52
N GLN A 437 2.01 -16.22 -13.55
CA GLN A 437 2.96 -15.87 -14.62
C GLN A 437 2.60 -14.59 -15.40
N ASP A 438 1.33 -14.19 -15.39
CA ASP A 438 0.82 -13.02 -16.11
C ASP A 438 0.56 -11.80 -15.20
N ASP A 439 0.92 -11.89 -13.91
CA ASP A 439 0.71 -10.79 -12.96
C ASP A 439 1.95 -9.90 -12.87
N ASP A 440 1.87 -8.76 -13.57
CA ASP A 440 2.92 -7.74 -13.60
C ASP A 440 2.87 -6.80 -12.39
N GLN A 441 1.90 -6.92 -11.46
CA GLN A 441 1.82 -6.11 -10.23
C GLN A 441 2.78 -6.63 -9.14
N ARG A 442 4.07 -6.57 -9.44
CA ARG A 442 5.16 -7.04 -8.57
C ARG A 442 6.29 -6.02 -8.46
N SER A 443 7.15 -6.23 -7.47
CA SER A 443 8.35 -5.42 -7.25
C SER A 443 9.26 -5.45 -8.47
N SER A 444 9.84 -4.30 -8.80
CA SER A 444 10.92 -4.18 -9.77
C SER A 444 12.18 -4.99 -9.40
N HIS A 445 12.30 -5.43 -8.14
CA HIS A 445 13.44 -6.19 -7.59
C HIS A 445 13.02 -7.61 -7.16
N TYR A 446 11.98 -8.19 -7.79
CA TYR A 446 11.38 -9.46 -7.37
C TYR A 446 12.37 -10.64 -7.30
N ASP A 447 13.32 -10.74 -8.23
CA ASP A 447 14.32 -11.81 -8.25
C ASP A 447 15.27 -11.73 -7.04
N GLU A 448 15.63 -10.53 -6.61
CA GLU A 448 16.44 -10.30 -5.39
C GLU A 448 15.69 -10.76 -4.14
N LEU A 449 14.37 -10.52 -4.09
CA LEU A 449 13.51 -10.99 -3.00
C LEU A 449 13.46 -12.52 -2.95
N LEU A 450 13.29 -13.19 -4.10
CA LEU A 450 13.30 -14.66 -4.18
C LEU A 450 14.65 -15.23 -3.74
N ALA A 451 15.76 -14.62 -4.18
CA ALA A 451 17.10 -15.03 -3.76
C ALA A 451 17.30 -14.83 -2.25
N ALA A 452 16.78 -13.73 -1.69
CA ALA A 452 16.81 -13.47 -0.25
C ALA A 452 16.00 -14.51 0.54
N GLU A 453 14.83 -14.92 0.03
CA GLU A 453 13.98 -15.94 0.66
C GLU A 453 14.68 -17.30 0.65
N ALA A 454 15.29 -17.69 -0.48
CA ALA A 454 16.08 -18.91 -0.58
C ALA A 454 17.24 -18.93 0.44
N ARG A 455 17.93 -17.79 0.64
CA ARG A 455 18.96 -17.65 1.68
C ARG A 455 18.38 -17.77 3.10
N ALA A 456 17.20 -17.22 3.36
CA ALA A 456 16.56 -17.29 4.67
C ALA A 456 16.10 -18.72 5.00
N ILE A 457 15.53 -19.44 4.01
CA ILE A 457 15.15 -20.85 4.11
C ILE A 457 16.39 -21.72 4.36
N LYS A 458 17.42 -21.59 3.53
CA LYS A 458 18.66 -22.38 3.64
C LYS A 458 19.32 -22.22 5.01
N ASN A 459 19.28 -21.02 5.56
CA ASN A 459 19.90 -20.71 6.86
C ASN A 459 18.94 -20.85 8.06
N GLY A 460 17.68 -21.27 7.83
CA GLY A 460 16.67 -21.41 8.88
C GLY A 460 16.46 -20.15 9.72
N LYS A 461 16.23 -18.99 9.08
CA LYS A 461 16.06 -17.70 9.77
C LYS A 461 14.59 -17.32 9.94
N GLY A 462 14.27 -16.68 11.06
CA GLY A 462 12.94 -16.10 11.33
C GLY A 462 11.82 -17.12 11.14
N LEU A 463 10.85 -16.79 10.29
CA LEU A 463 9.72 -17.66 9.91
C LEU A 463 10.13 -19.01 9.31
N HIS A 464 11.36 -19.15 8.78
CA HIS A 464 11.90 -20.40 8.25
C HIS A 464 12.77 -21.16 9.26
N SER A 465 12.91 -20.64 10.48
CA SER A 465 13.60 -21.31 11.57
C SER A 465 12.79 -22.48 12.09
N LYS A 466 13.48 -23.58 12.40
CA LYS A 466 12.90 -24.72 13.15
C LYS A 466 13.06 -24.57 14.67
N LYS A 467 13.67 -23.47 15.14
CA LYS A 467 13.82 -23.16 16.57
C LYS A 467 12.50 -22.69 17.15
N GLU A 468 12.40 -22.75 18.48
CA GLU A 468 11.25 -22.26 19.22
C GLU A 468 10.96 -20.78 18.88
N VAL A 469 9.67 -20.48 18.71
CA VAL A 469 9.20 -19.15 18.31
C VAL A 469 9.33 -18.18 19.49
N PRO A 470 9.90 -16.98 19.31
CA PRO A 470 9.97 -15.98 20.38
C PRO A 470 8.59 -15.53 20.88
N ILE A 471 8.34 -15.69 22.19
CA ILE A 471 7.08 -15.27 22.84
C ILE A 471 7.27 -13.94 23.55
N HIS A 472 6.40 -12.96 23.26
CA HIS A 472 6.49 -11.61 23.80
C HIS A 472 5.37 -11.35 24.83
N ARG A 473 5.67 -11.56 26.11
CA ARG A 473 4.72 -11.29 27.20
C ARG A 473 4.79 -9.83 27.64
N VAL A 474 4.02 -8.96 26.99
CA VAL A 474 3.96 -7.53 27.34
C VAL A 474 2.76 -7.25 28.23
N ALA A 475 2.99 -6.75 29.45
CA ALA A 475 1.91 -6.28 30.32
C ALA A 475 1.39 -4.92 29.83
N ASP A 476 0.07 -4.70 29.78
CA ASP A 476 -0.49 -3.35 29.57
C ASP A 476 -1.09 -2.86 30.88
N ILE A 477 -0.53 -1.76 31.41
CA ILE A 477 -1.04 -1.09 32.61
C ILE A 477 -1.63 0.28 32.28
N SER A 478 -1.76 0.58 30.98
CA SER A 478 -2.35 1.82 30.46
C SER A 478 -3.82 1.87 30.82
N GLY A 479 -4.26 2.93 31.50
CA GLY A 479 -5.68 3.03 31.86
C GLY A 479 -6.07 2.31 33.15
N GLU A 480 -5.14 1.62 33.83
CA GLU A 480 -5.46 0.82 35.02
C GLU A 480 -4.89 1.41 36.33
N THR A 481 -5.75 2.10 37.08
CA THR A 481 -5.40 2.82 38.32
C THR A 481 -4.70 1.95 39.37
N GLN A 482 -5.24 0.77 39.67
CA GLN A 482 -4.66 -0.05 40.76
C GLN A 482 -3.27 -0.56 40.40
N LYS A 483 -3.06 -1.02 39.16
CA LYS A 483 -1.74 -1.49 38.71
C LYS A 483 -0.72 -0.35 38.63
N ALA A 484 -1.13 0.82 38.17
CA ALA A 484 -0.22 1.98 38.14
C ALA A 484 0.27 2.38 39.54
N LYS A 485 -0.58 2.34 40.59
CA LYS A 485 -0.13 2.55 41.99
C LYS A 485 0.93 1.54 42.42
N GLN A 486 0.76 0.27 42.04
CA GLN A 486 1.70 -0.79 42.39
C GLN A 486 3.07 -0.59 41.71
N PHE A 487 3.09 -0.13 40.46
CA PHE A 487 4.31 0.06 39.68
C PHE A 487 5.02 1.40 39.95
N LEU A 488 4.31 2.41 40.46
CA LEU A 488 4.85 3.76 40.68
C LEU A 488 6.13 3.79 41.53
N PRO A 489 6.23 3.12 42.70
CA PRO A 489 7.44 3.16 43.51
C PRO A 489 8.66 2.58 42.79
N PHE A 490 8.46 1.56 41.95
CA PHE A 490 9.53 0.95 41.16
C PHE A 490 10.03 1.90 40.08
N LEU A 491 9.11 2.56 39.37
CA LEU A 491 9.46 3.54 38.35
C LEU A 491 10.13 4.79 38.94
N GLN A 492 9.74 5.20 40.14
CA GLN A 492 10.38 6.30 40.86
C GLN A 492 11.81 5.96 41.27
N ARG A 493 12.03 4.76 41.84
CA ARG A 493 13.38 4.30 42.21
C ARG A 493 14.29 4.07 41.01
N ALA A 494 13.74 3.62 39.89
CA ALA A 494 14.50 3.39 38.66
C ALA A 494 15.08 4.70 38.06
N GLY A 495 14.55 5.87 38.44
CA GLY A 495 15.05 7.16 38.00
C GLY A 495 14.89 7.35 36.49
N ARG A 496 15.99 7.15 35.75
CA ARG A 496 16.00 7.19 34.28
C ARG A 496 15.74 5.81 33.67
N SER A 497 14.62 5.68 32.97
CA SER A 497 14.31 4.46 32.22
C SER A 497 14.21 4.74 30.73
N GLU A 498 14.68 3.80 29.93
CA GLU A 498 14.51 3.79 28.48
C GLU A 498 13.10 3.35 28.12
N ALA A 499 12.50 4.03 27.16
CA ALA A 499 11.18 3.71 26.66
C ALA A 499 11.07 3.97 25.16
N VAL A 500 10.15 3.27 24.50
CA VAL A 500 9.78 3.52 23.10
C VAL A 500 8.39 4.13 23.07
N VAL A 501 8.21 5.25 22.35
CA VAL A 501 6.89 5.85 22.19
C VAL A 501 6.07 5.02 21.21
N GLU A 502 5.08 4.28 21.70
CA GLU A 502 4.21 3.45 20.87
C GLU A 502 3.06 4.24 20.26
N TYR A 503 2.56 5.27 20.96
CA TYR A 503 1.43 6.06 20.52
C TYR A 503 1.45 7.48 21.10
N VAL A 504 0.84 8.43 20.39
CA VAL A 504 0.65 9.82 20.82
C VAL A 504 -0.85 10.11 20.79
N PHE A 505 -1.45 10.34 21.96
CA PHE A 505 -2.88 10.65 22.10
C PHE A 505 -3.18 12.14 21.96
N SER A 506 -2.23 12.99 22.35
CA SER A 506 -2.29 14.46 22.24
C SER A 506 -0.87 15.03 22.34
N GLY A 507 -0.71 16.35 22.26
CA GLY A 507 0.60 17.00 22.44
C GLY A 507 1.29 16.71 23.78
N SER A 508 0.57 16.26 24.80
CA SER A 508 1.14 15.95 26.13
C SER A 508 0.91 14.55 26.64
N ARG A 509 0.13 13.71 25.94
CA ARG A 509 -0.25 12.36 26.39
C ARG A 509 0.25 11.29 25.43
N LEU A 510 1.05 10.36 25.93
CA LEU A 510 1.73 9.32 25.14
C LEU A 510 1.48 7.92 25.70
N LYS A 511 1.63 6.89 24.87
CA LYS A 511 1.76 5.49 25.29
C LYS A 511 3.21 5.07 25.10
N LEU A 512 3.84 4.56 26.15
CA LEU A 512 5.24 4.16 26.14
C LEU A 512 5.36 2.66 26.38
N TYR A 513 6.18 1.98 25.58
CA TYR A 513 6.68 0.64 25.86
C TYR A 513 7.99 0.71 26.63
N MET A 514 8.06 -0.04 27.72
CA MET A 514 9.20 -0.15 28.61
C MET A 514 9.91 -1.48 28.36
N PRO A 515 11.05 -1.52 27.66
CA PRO A 515 11.69 -2.78 27.29
C PRO A 515 12.18 -3.58 28.50
N LYS A 516 12.72 -2.91 29.52
CA LYS A 516 13.27 -3.57 30.73
C LYS A 516 12.17 -4.20 31.58
N GLU A 517 11.06 -3.51 31.77
CA GLU A 517 9.93 -3.96 32.56
C GLU A 517 8.89 -4.74 31.73
N THR A 518 9.10 -4.84 30.42
CA THR A 518 8.19 -5.49 29.45
C THR A 518 6.73 -5.03 29.60
N CYS A 519 6.51 -3.72 29.76
CA CYS A 519 5.18 -3.17 30.01
C CYS A 519 4.85 -1.93 29.18
N LEU A 520 3.55 -1.69 28.98
CA LEU A 520 3.00 -0.50 28.34
C LEU A 520 2.38 0.41 29.39
N ILE A 521 2.75 1.69 29.35
CA ILE A 521 2.26 2.71 30.26
C ILE A 521 1.67 3.88 29.48
N THR A 522 0.66 4.55 30.07
CA THR A 522 0.28 5.89 29.62
C THR A 522 1.10 6.92 30.37
N PHE A 523 1.52 7.96 29.66
CA PHE A 523 2.46 8.96 30.13
C PHE A 523 1.93 10.36 29.82
N LEU A 524 2.07 11.27 30.78
CA LEU A 524 1.71 12.69 30.65
C LEU A 524 2.95 13.55 30.90
N LEU A 525 3.15 14.56 30.04
CA LEU A 525 4.22 15.55 30.24
C LEU A 525 3.95 16.39 31.49
N ALA A 526 4.97 16.49 32.36
CA ALA A 526 4.93 17.31 33.56
C ALA A 526 5.20 18.79 33.27
N GLY A 527 4.64 19.69 34.08
CA GLY A 527 5.00 21.12 34.10
C GLY A 527 4.41 21.98 32.97
N ILE A 528 3.51 21.43 32.16
CA ILE A 528 2.85 22.17 31.07
C ILE A 528 1.35 21.88 31.03
N GLU A 529 0.57 22.87 30.59
CA GLU A 529 -0.78 22.66 30.05
C GLU A 529 -0.70 22.65 28.52
N CYS A 530 -1.36 21.67 27.89
CA CYS A 530 -1.34 21.50 26.45
C CYS A 530 -2.77 21.61 25.91
N PRO A 531 -3.00 22.30 24.78
CA PRO A 531 -4.33 22.47 24.22
C PRO A 531 -5.00 21.12 23.95
N ARG A 532 -6.28 21.03 24.31
CA ARG A 532 -7.11 19.81 24.23
C ARG A 532 -7.80 19.71 22.88
N SER A 533 -7.68 18.56 22.23
CA SER A 533 -8.42 18.24 21.01
C SER A 533 -9.93 18.12 21.28
N SER A 534 -10.73 18.20 20.22
CA SER A 534 -12.17 18.05 20.31
C SER A 534 -12.56 16.69 20.88
N ARG A 535 -13.68 16.66 21.61
CA ARG A 535 -14.18 15.43 22.21
C ARG A 535 -15.69 15.37 22.13
N ASN A 536 -16.21 14.32 21.50
CA ASN A 536 -17.63 13.99 21.58
C ASN A 536 -17.96 13.53 23.00
N MET A 537 -18.79 14.32 23.66
CA MET A 537 -19.34 14.03 24.98
C MET A 537 -20.86 13.85 24.87
N PRO A 538 -21.50 13.10 25.78
CA PRO A 538 -22.95 12.87 25.75
C PRO A 538 -23.83 14.12 25.91
N GLY A 539 -23.26 15.32 26.12
CA GLY A 539 -23.96 16.61 26.20
C GLY A 539 -23.48 17.65 25.20
N GLY A 540 -22.84 17.23 24.10
CA GLY A 540 -22.34 18.11 23.04
C GLY A 540 -20.87 17.88 22.69
N MET A 541 -20.44 18.45 21.56
CA MET A 541 -19.05 18.39 21.12
C MET A 541 -18.23 19.44 21.87
N GLN A 542 -17.26 19.02 22.68
CA GLN A 542 -16.27 19.96 23.19
C GLN A 542 -15.41 20.42 22.01
N VAL A 543 -15.49 21.70 21.67
CA VAL A 543 -14.70 22.32 20.60
C VAL A 543 -13.22 22.23 20.96
N ALA A 544 -12.39 21.91 19.97
CA ALA A 544 -10.96 21.81 20.14
C ALA A 544 -10.38 23.16 20.58
N GLU A 545 -9.47 23.17 21.55
CA GLU A 545 -8.72 24.37 21.87
C GLU A 545 -7.79 24.73 20.69
N PRO A 546 -7.56 26.04 20.42
CA PRO A 546 -6.65 26.48 19.38
C PRO A 546 -5.30 25.75 19.45
N PHE A 547 -4.78 25.35 18.29
CA PHE A 547 -3.49 24.67 18.13
C PHE A 547 -3.38 23.26 18.75
N SER A 548 -4.47 22.63 19.21
CA SER A 548 -4.45 21.27 19.76
C SER A 548 -3.92 20.21 18.77
N ASP A 549 -4.33 20.29 17.51
CA ASP A 549 -3.86 19.38 16.45
C ASP A 549 -2.40 19.60 16.08
N GLU A 550 -1.95 20.86 16.06
CA GLU A 550 -0.54 21.21 15.81
C GLU A 550 0.37 20.71 16.93
N ALA A 551 -0.04 20.86 18.19
CA ALA A 551 0.70 20.34 19.34
C ALA A 551 0.81 18.81 19.31
N MET A 552 -0.27 18.12 18.93
CA MET A 552 -0.26 16.67 18.71
C MET A 552 0.68 16.28 17.58
N LEU A 553 0.60 16.97 16.43
CA LEU A 553 1.44 16.69 15.26
C LEU A 553 2.92 16.91 15.58
N PHE A 554 3.26 18.02 16.22
CA PHE A 554 4.62 18.33 16.67
C PHE A 554 5.20 17.20 17.52
N THR A 555 4.44 16.74 18.52
CA THR A 555 4.85 15.64 19.41
C THR A 555 5.01 14.34 18.63
N LYS A 556 4.07 14.05 17.73
CA LYS A 556 4.13 12.86 16.86
C LYS A 556 5.37 12.86 15.97
N GLU A 557 5.67 13.98 15.31
CA GLU A 557 6.86 14.11 14.45
C GLU A 557 8.18 14.01 15.23
N LEU A 558 8.17 14.46 16.49
CA LEU A 558 9.37 14.53 17.31
C LEU A 558 9.67 13.22 18.05
N VAL A 559 8.68 12.47 18.53
CA VAL A 559 8.95 11.34 19.44
C VAL A 559 8.30 10.01 19.06
N LEU A 560 7.34 9.95 18.11
CA LEU A 560 6.68 8.69 17.77
C LEU A 560 7.70 7.61 17.34
N GLN A 561 7.62 6.44 17.97
CA GLN A 561 8.48 5.27 17.75
C GLN A 561 9.98 5.52 17.97
N ARG A 562 10.35 6.62 18.62
CA ARG A 562 11.72 6.90 19.02
C ARG A 562 11.99 6.35 20.42
N GLU A 563 13.26 6.05 20.66
CA GLU A 563 13.76 5.72 21.99
C GLU A 563 13.92 7.03 22.77
N VAL A 564 13.35 7.07 23.97
CA VAL A 564 13.35 8.25 24.85
C VAL A 564 13.78 7.85 26.25
N SER A 565 14.41 8.79 26.97
CA SER A 565 14.73 8.64 28.38
C SER A 565 13.74 9.46 29.22
N LYS A 566 13.14 8.83 30.23
CA LYS A 566 12.18 9.46 31.14
C LYS A 566 12.80 9.69 32.52
N THR A 567 12.44 10.76 33.24
CA THR A 567 12.84 10.97 34.65
C THR A 567 11.60 11.02 35.56
N ALA A 568 11.57 10.19 36.61
CA ALA A 568 10.41 10.04 37.49
C ALA A 568 10.09 11.26 38.38
N GLY A 569 8.81 11.68 38.40
CA GLY A 569 8.24 12.70 39.30
C GLY A 569 7.00 12.21 40.06
N HIS A 570 6.37 13.07 40.86
CA HIS A 570 5.20 12.73 41.69
C HIS A 570 3.97 12.31 40.87
N SER A 571 3.17 11.38 41.41
CA SER A 571 1.86 10.99 40.86
C SER A 571 0.78 11.97 41.28
N ASP A 572 -0.03 12.44 40.33
CA ASP A 572 -1.24 13.20 40.63
C ASP A 572 -2.39 12.24 41.01
N ALA A 573 -3.09 12.59 42.09
CA ALA A 573 -4.09 11.77 42.75
C ALA A 573 -5.34 11.47 41.91
N ARG A 574 -5.57 12.13 40.75
CA ARG A 574 -6.88 12.02 40.05
C ARG A 574 -6.91 11.50 38.62
N ARG A 575 -5.76 11.09 38.06
CA ARG A 575 -5.72 10.13 36.93
C ARG A 575 -4.58 9.16 37.15
N ILE A 576 -4.78 8.25 38.08
CA ILE A 576 -3.81 7.22 38.46
C ILE A 576 -3.59 6.19 37.31
N THR A 577 -3.95 6.49 36.07
CA THR A 577 -3.71 5.65 34.89
C THR A 577 -2.54 6.13 34.04
N SER A 578 -1.94 7.28 34.38
CA SER A 578 -0.87 7.94 33.61
C SER A 578 0.24 8.46 34.53
N PHE A 579 1.50 8.24 34.16
CA PHE A 579 2.65 8.74 34.93
C PHE A 579 3.03 10.17 34.50
N ILE A 580 3.32 11.06 35.44
CA ILE A 580 3.71 12.47 35.19
C ILE A 580 5.23 12.59 35.28
N LEU A 581 5.87 12.84 34.16
CA LEU A 581 7.33 12.79 34.05
C LEU A 581 7.82 13.75 32.96
N SER A 582 9.11 14.09 33.00
CA SER A 582 9.80 14.82 31.92
C SER A 582 10.40 13.84 30.91
N ILE A 583 10.25 14.14 29.62
CA ILE A 583 10.91 13.42 28.52
C ILE A 583 12.16 14.20 28.13
N LEU A 584 13.32 13.56 28.24
CA LEU A 584 14.56 14.06 27.65
C LEU A 584 14.77 13.35 26.32
N VAL A 585 14.58 14.08 25.22
CA VAL A 585 15.02 13.65 23.89
C VAL A 585 16.53 13.90 23.81
N THR A 586 17.32 12.84 23.65
CA THR A 586 18.75 12.98 23.43
C THR A 586 18.99 13.63 22.07
N ASP A 587 19.63 14.80 22.15
CA ASP A 587 20.23 15.62 21.09
C ASP A 587 19.37 16.77 20.47
N LYS A 588 19.78 18.00 20.83
CA LYS A 588 19.49 19.34 20.25
C LYS A 588 18.07 19.96 20.32
N PRO A 589 17.50 20.31 21.50
CA PRO A 589 16.23 21.03 21.57
C PRO A 589 16.32 22.54 21.87
N GLN A 590 17.48 23.11 22.22
CA GLN A 590 17.53 24.50 22.73
C GLN A 590 17.37 25.61 21.67
N LYS A 591 17.59 25.34 20.38
CA LYS A 591 17.56 26.39 19.32
C LYS A 591 16.23 26.53 18.56
N LEU A 592 15.22 25.69 18.85
CA LEU A 592 13.95 25.66 18.09
C LEU A 592 12.78 26.34 18.80
N LEU A 593 12.83 26.53 20.12
CA LEU A 593 11.75 27.19 20.86
C LEU A 593 11.64 28.70 20.60
N GLU A 594 12.76 29.38 20.31
CA GLU A 594 12.78 30.85 20.13
C GLU A 594 12.20 31.34 18.80
N ARG A 595 11.93 30.46 17.82
CA ARG A 595 11.47 30.87 16.47
C ARG A 595 9.96 30.76 16.22
N VAL A 596 9.18 30.15 17.13
CA VAL A 596 7.75 29.87 16.88
C VAL A 596 6.84 31.06 17.20
N TRP A 597 7.26 31.98 18.09
CA TRP A 597 6.42 33.10 18.53
C TRP A 597 6.80 34.46 17.92
N ALA A 598 7.91 34.56 17.17
CA ALA A 598 8.43 35.85 16.72
C ALA A 598 7.76 36.40 15.44
N ASN A 599 7.21 35.54 14.56
CA ASN A 599 6.84 35.94 13.20
C ASN A 599 5.49 35.37 12.69
N TYR A 600 4.50 35.13 13.55
CA TYR A 600 3.20 34.60 13.10
C TYR A 600 2.12 35.68 13.15
N GLU A 601 1.66 36.11 11.97
CA GLU A 601 0.46 36.93 11.79
C GLU A 601 -0.76 36.03 11.59
N GLU A 602 -1.82 36.34 12.35
CA GLU A 602 -3.13 35.69 12.30
C GLU A 602 -3.80 35.98 10.94
N LYS A 603 -4.01 34.94 10.12
CA LYS A 603 -4.86 35.08 8.93
C LYS A 603 -6.31 34.75 9.33
N PRO A 604 -7.27 35.61 9.01
CA PRO A 604 -8.68 35.33 9.31
C PRO A 604 -9.16 34.13 8.51
N VAL A 605 -9.86 33.22 9.19
CA VAL A 605 -10.54 32.08 8.59
C VAL A 605 -11.84 32.60 7.95
N GLU A 606 -11.95 32.53 6.63
CA GLU A 606 -13.21 32.72 5.93
C GLU A 606 -14.09 31.48 6.13
N GLU A 607 -15.17 31.61 6.91
CA GLU A 607 -16.20 30.58 7.02
C GLU A 607 -17.05 30.54 5.75
N VAL A 608 -16.91 29.46 4.96
CA VAL A 608 -17.80 29.17 3.84
C VAL A 608 -19.06 28.49 4.39
N VAL A 609 -20.12 29.28 4.61
CA VAL A 609 -21.42 28.79 5.04
C VAL A 609 -22.11 28.08 3.86
N HIS A 610 -22.33 26.77 4.01
CA HIS A 610 -23.18 25.99 3.10
C HIS A 610 -24.66 26.36 3.32
N VAL A 611 -25.33 26.85 2.28
CA VAL A 611 -26.76 27.19 2.30
C VAL A 611 -27.58 25.92 2.10
N THR A 612 -28.18 25.41 3.18
CA THR A 612 -29.24 24.38 3.13
C THR A 612 -30.61 25.01 2.87
N GLU A 613 -31.44 24.31 2.09
CA GLU A 613 -32.78 24.70 1.65
C GLU A 613 -33.69 25.20 2.79
N GLU A 614 -34.30 26.38 2.58
CA GLU A 614 -35.09 27.12 3.58
C GLU A 614 -36.43 26.43 3.87
N LYS A 615 -36.57 25.82 5.05
CA LYS A 615 -37.85 25.41 5.64
C LYS A 615 -38.53 26.62 6.31
N GLU A 616 -39.87 26.68 6.29
CA GLU A 616 -40.63 27.64 7.10
C GLU A 616 -40.22 27.53 8.59
N ARG A 617 -40.35 28.62 9.37
CA ARG A 617 -40.07 28.60 10.82
C ARG A 617 -40.94 27.53 11.48
N VAL A 618 -40.30 26.55 12.09
CA VAL A 618 -40.96 25.54 12.93
C VAL A 618 -40.68 25.90 14.38
N ALA A 619 -41.69 26.40 15.09
CA ALA A 619 -41.58 26.61 16.53
C ALA A 619 -41.78 25.28 17.26
N ASN A 620 -40.75 24.83 17.99
CA ASN A 620 -40.78 23.62 18.80
C ASN A 620 -40.43 23.97 20.25
N TYR A 621 -41.41 24.55 20.94
CA TYR A 621 -41.26 24.90 22.34
C TYR A 621 -41.18 23.65 23.22
N ARG A 622 -40.14 23.59 24.04
CA ARG A 622 -39.98 22.56 25.08
C ARG A 622 -39.93 23.18 26.47
N ALA A 623 -40.38 22.43 27.46
CA ALA A 623 -40.34 22.87 28.85
C ALA A 623 -38.91 22.81 29.38
N VAL A 624 -38.43 23.94 29.90
CA VAL A 624 -37.11 24.07 30.51
C VAL A 624 -37.23 24.77 31.86
N TYR A 625 -36.31 24.48 32.77
CA TYR A 625 -36.18 25.16 34.05
C TYR A 625 -34.98 26.10 34.00
N VAL A 626 -35.19 27.41 34.17
CA VAL A 626 -34.13 28.42 34.09
C VAL A 626 -33.41 28.50 35.43
N THR A 627 -32.12 28.16 35.46
CA THR A 627 -31.35 28.05 36.70
C THR A 627 -30.52 29.29 36.99
N GLU A 628 -29.87 29.86 35.97
CA GLU A 628 -28.93 30.96 36.14
C GLU A 628 -29.05 32.00 35.03
N ILE A 629 -29.06 33.28 35.40
CA ILE A 629 -28.94 34.41 34.46
C ILE A 629 -27.56 35.04 34.66
N CYS A 630 -26.83 35.27 33.58
CA CYS A 630 -25.50 35.87 33.62
C CYS A 630 -25.57 37.38 33.32
N ASP A 631 -24.58 38.13 33.83
CA ASP A 631 -24.43 39.58 33.62
C ASP A 631 -24.33 40.00 32.14
N THR A 632 -24.06 39.05 31.25
CA THR A 632 -23.96 39.25 29.79
C THR A 632 -25.24 38.86 29.03
N LEU A 633 -26.39 38.73 29.71
CA LEU A 633 -27.68 38.29 29.14
C LEU A 633 -27.68 36.88 28.55
N HIS A 634 -26.67 36.08 28.86
CA HIS A 634 -26.75 34.63 28.69
C HIS A 634 -27.50 34.02 29.87
N PHE A 635 -28.07 32.84 29.68
CA PHE A 635 -28.72 32.12 30.75
C PHE A 635 -28.58 30.61 30.57
N TYR A 636 -28.69 29.88 31.68
CA TYR A 636 -28.61 28.42 31.70
C TYR A 636 -29.96 27.83 32.02
N THR A 637 -30.29 26.74 31.33
CA THR A 637 -31.52 25.99 31.57
C THR A 637 -31.25 24.50 31.71
N GLN A 638 -32.14 23.82 32.43
CA GLN A 638 -32.24 22.36 32.52
C GLN A 638 -33.47 21.87 31.75
N ASP A 639 -33.35 20.70 31.12
CA ASP A 639 -34.49 20.05 30.47
C ASP A 639 -35.39 19.38 31.51
N VAL A 640 -36.66 19.80 31.58
CA VAL A 640 -37.63 19.33 32.57
C VAL A 640 -37.83 17.81 32.48
N GLU A 641 -37.74 17.22 31.29
CA GLU A 641 -37.91 15.77 31.10
C GLU A 641 -36.81 14.95 31.81
N THR A 642 -35.63 15.55 31.98
CA THR A 642 -34.47 14.90 32.60
C THR A 642 -34.26 15.30 34.07
N GLY A 643 -35.09 16.20 34.61
CA GLY A 643 -34.99 16.70 35.99
C GLY A 643 -34.99 15.59 37.04
N GLY A 644 -35.91 14.62 36.93
CA GLY A 644 -35.97 13.49 37.87
C GLY A 644 -34.72 12.58 37.83
N GLN A 645 -34.02 12.51 36.70
CA GLN A 645 -32.76 11.77 36.60
C GLN A 645 -31.62 12.51 37.32
N LEU A 646 -31.60 13.85 37.21
CA LEU A 646 -30.63 14.69 37.94
C LEU A 646 -30.87 14.61 39.45
N GLU A 647 -32.12 14.68 39.91
CA GLU A 647 -32.48 14.55 41.32
C GLU A 647 -32.00 13.20 41.89
N SER A 648 -32.33 12.10 41.21
CA SER A 648 -31.90 10.75 41.61
C SER A 648 -30.37 10.61 41.62
N LEU A 649 -29.68 11.20 40.63
CA LEU A 649 -28.22 11.21 40.58
C LEU A 649 -27.63 11.97 41.77
N MET A 650 -28.16 13.15 42.08
CA MET A 650 -27.67 13.99 43.17
C MET A 650 -27.91 13.34 44.53
N GLU A 651 -29.09 12.76 44.76
CA GLU A 651 -29.42 12.02 45.99
C GLU A 651 -28.46 10.83 46.20
N THR A 652 -28.28 10.00 45.16
CA THR A 652 -27.38 8.84 45.22
C THR A 652 -25.94 9.26 45.43
N MET A 653 -25.48 10.28 44.71
CA MET A 653 -24.12 10.79 44.82
C MET A 653 -23.83 11.36 46.21
N ARG A 654 -24.75 12.16 46.76
CA ARG A 654 -24.61 12.74 48.11
C ARG A 654 -24.60 11.66 49.18
N ALA A 655 -25.46 10.63 49.07
CA ALA A 655 -25.47 9.49 49.98
C ALA A 655 -24.14 8.71 49.95
N GLU A 656 -23.58 8.45 48.76
CA GLU A 656 -22.30 7.77 48.60
C GLU A 656 -21.16 8.61 49.22
N ILE A 657 -21.11 9.91 48.93
CA ILE A 657 -20.10 10.83 49.47
C ILE A 657 -20.22 10.94 50.99
N ALA A 658 -21.43 10.96 51.55
CA ALA A 658 -21.63 10.97 53.00
C ALA A 658 -21.12 9.67 53.66
N SER A 659 -21.33 8.53 53.01
CA SER A 659 -20.81 7.24 53.49
C SER A 659 -19.29 7.10 53.38
N GLN A 660 -18.68 7.76 52.39
CA GLN A 660 -17.24 7.75 52.12
C GLN A 660 -16.73 9.17 51.83
N PRO A 661 -16.53 9.98 52.89
CA PRO A 661 -16.11 11.37 52.72
C PRO A 661 -14.75 11.47 51.99
N PRO A 662 -14.61 12.37 51.02
CA PRO A 662 -13.36 12.58 50.33
C PRO A 662 -12.32 13.18 51.29
N VAL A 663 -11.07 12.71 51.18
CA VAL A 663 -9.96 13.24 51.98
C VAL A 663 -9.64 14.66 51.51
N GLU A 664 -9.80 15.64 52.40
CA GLU A 664 -9.52 17.05 52.10
C GLU A 664 -8.07 17.26 51.64
N GLY A 665 -7.87 18.14 50.65
CA GLY A 665 -6.54 18.45 50.11
C GLY A 665 -5.90 17.33 49.26
N SER A 666 -6.52 16.16 49.17
CA SER A 666 -6.06 15.08 48.28
C SER A 666 -6.33 15.35 46.79
N TYR A 667 -7.11 16.40 46.45
CA TYR A 667 -7.21 16.87 45.06
C TYR A 667 -6.02 17.74 44.69
N ALA A 668 -5.44 17.49 43.53
CA ALA A 668 -4.86 18.56 42.73
C ALA A 668 -5.79 18.85 41.54
N PRO A 669 -6.62 19.92 41.59
CA PRO A 669 -7.46 20.29 40.45
C PRO A 669 -6.61 20.74 39.26
N ARG A 670 -7.06 20.45 38.04
CA ARG A 670 -6.50 21.01 36.81
C ARG A 670 -7.59 21.62 35.96
N ARG A 671 -7.24 22.63 35.17
CA ARG A 671 -8.14 23.24 34.20
C ARG A 671 -8.75 22.16 33.30
N GLY A 672 -10.08 22.17 33.20
CA GLY A 672 -10.91 21.27 32.40
C GLY A 672 -11.22 19.93 33.05
N ASP A 673 -10.87 19.69 34.32
CA ASP A 673 -11.24 18.46 35.02
C ASP A 673 -12.70 18.47 35.47
N TYR A 674 -13.39 17.35 35.28
CA TYR A 674 -14.68 17.10 35.94
C TYR A 674 -14.42 16.63 37.37
N CYS A 675 -15.14 17.23 38.31
CA CYS A 675 -15.03 16.99 39.73
C CYS A 675 -16.40 17.11 40.39
N ILE A 676 -16.41 16.90 41.70
CA ILE A 676 -17.50 17.34 42.54
C ILE A 676 -17.00 18.52 43.39
N ALA A 677 -17.84 19.52 43.55
CA ALA A 677 -17.56 20.72 44.32
C ALA A 677 -18.64 20.91 45.38
N LYS A 678 -18.21 21.29 46.59
CA LYS A 678 -19.11 21.56 47.70
C LYS A 678 -19.56 23.01 47.63
N PHE A 679 -20.85 23.26 47.36
CA PHE A 679 -21.42 24.60 47.20
C PHE A 679 -21.72 25.26 48.56
N ALA A 680 -22.08 26.54 48.56
CA ALA A 680 -22.29 27.34 49.78
C ALA A 680 -23.38 26.77 50.71
N ASP A 681 -24.34 26.04 50.18
CA ASP A 681 -25.37 25.30 50.92
C ASP A 681 -24.83 24.09 51.70
N GLY A 682 -23.56 23.71 51.48
CA GLY A 682 -22.91 22.56 52.11
C GLY A 682 -23.09 21.25 51.36
N GLU A 683 -23.79 21.24 50.23
CA GLU A 683 -24.04 20.05 49.43
C GLU A 683 -23.01 19.87 48.30
N TRP A 684 -22.86 18.64 47.83
CA TRP A 684 -21.96 18.30 46.72
C TRP A 684 -22.69 18.28 45.39
N TYR A 685 -22.05 18.90 44.39
CA TYR A 685 -22.55 19.03 43.02
C TYR A 685 -21.48 18.64 42.01
N ARG A 686 -21.88 18.22 40.81
CA ARG A 686 -20.94 17.99 39.72
C ARG A 686 -20.47 19.32 39.15
N ALA A 687 -19.17 19.44 38.93
CA ALA A 687 -18.54 20.66 38.46
C ALA A 687 -17.41 20.39 37.46
N ARG A 688 -17.03 21.42 36.71
CA ARG A 688 -15.85 21.46 35.84
C ARG A 688 -14.93 22.55 36.33
N VAL A 689 -13.64 22.25 36.50
CA VAL A 689 -12.63 23.27 36.80
C VAL A 689 -12.39 24.11 35.56
N GLU A 690 -12.54 25.43 35.64
CA GLU A 690 -12.31 26.34 34.51
C GLU A 690 -10.93 27.01 34.58
N LYS A 691 -10.43 27.27 35.79
CA LYS A 691 -9.12 27.88 36.04
C LYS A 691 -8.62 27.48 37.43
N VAL A 692 -7.32 27.21 37.56
CA VAL A 692 -6.64 26.98 38.84
C VAL A 692 -5.66 28.12 39.06
N GLU A 693 -6.02 29.09 39.90
CA GLU A 693 -5.14 30.23 40.22
C GLU A 693 -4.16 29.87 41.34
N SER A 694 -4.66 29.16 42.34
CA SER A 694 -3.86 28.57 43.41
C SER A 694 -4.64 27.43 44.08
N PRO A 695 -4.03 26.60 44.94
CA PRO A 695 -4.77 25.61 45.72
C PRO A 695 -5.91 26.19 46.58
N ALA A 696 -5.88 27.49 46.89
CA ALA A 696 -6.92 28.19 47.63
C ALA A 696 -7.98 28.85 46.74
N LYS A 697 -7.71 29.03 45.44
CA LYS A 697 -8.59 29.70 44.48
C LYS A 697 -8.72 28.88 43.20
N VAL A 698 -9.79 28.10 43.12
CA VAL A 698 -10.12 27.26 41.97
C VAL A 698 -11.47 27.70 41.44
N HIS A 699 -11.49 28.15 40.19
CA HIS A 699 -12.72 28.53 39.51
C HIS A 699 -13.42 27.27 39.01
N VAL A 700 -14.66 27.07 39.43
CA VAL A 700 -15.50 25.94 39.03
C VAL A 700 -16.78 26.41 38.38
N PHE A 701 -17.25 25.63 37.41
CA PHE A 701 -18.53 25.76 36.75
C PHE A 701 -19.38 24.54 37.10
N TYR A 702 -20.54 24.75 37.72
CA TYR A 702 -21.45 23.68 38.11
C TYR A 702 -22.20 23.20 36.87
N ILE A 703 -21.78 22.05 36.34
CA ILE A 703 -22.17 21.59 34.99
C ILE A 703 -23.67 21.27 34.84
N ASP A 704 -24.36 21.13 35.97
CA ASP A 704 -25.78 20.83 36.00
C ASP A 704 -26.65 22.07 36.24
N TYR A 705 -26.08 23.19 36.69
CA TYR A 705 -26.83 24.40 37.08
C TYR A 705 -26.39 25.68 36.38
N GLY A 706 -25.17 25.73 35.81
CA GLY A 706 -24.69 26.87 35.02
C GLY A 706 -23.98 27.97 35.82
N ASN A 707 -24.16 28.01 37.14
CA ASN A 707 -23.50 28.98 38.00
C ASN A 707 -21.99 28.66 38.19
N ARG A 708 -21.23 29.70 38.56
CA ARG A 708 -19.78 29.63 38.78
C ARG A 708 -19.42 30.03 40.20
N GLU A 709 -18.34 29.47 40.72
CA GLU A 709 -17.84 29.80 42.06
C GLU A 709 -16.31 29.69 42.11
N VAL A 710 -15.69 30.45 43.01
CA VAL A 710 -14.27 30.29 43.36
C VAL A 710 -14.17 29.59 44.70
N VAL A 711 -13.68 28.35 44.70
CA VAL A 711 -13.58 27.52 45.90
C VAL A 711 -12.14 27.05 46.14
N PRO A 712 -11.73 26.80 47.40
CA PRO A 712 -10.47 26.13 47.69
C PRO A 712 -10.50 24.66 47.26
N SER A 713 -9.33 24.11 46.95
CA SER A 713 -9.15 22.69 46.57
C SER A 713 -9.63 21.69 47.64
N THR A 714 -9.73 22.11 48.91
CA THR A 714 -10.30 21.32 50.00
C THR A 714 -11.81 21.06 49.84
N ARG A 715 -12.52 21.92 49.11
CA ARG A 715 -13.95 21.76 48.79
C ARG A 715 -14.19 21.01 47.48
N LEU A 716 -13.16 20.35 46.94
CA LEU A 716 -13.21 19.69 45.65
C LEU A 716 -12.79 18.22 45.75
N ALA A 717 -13.63 17.33 45.19
CA ALA A 717 -13.42 15.89 45.23
C ALA A 717 -13.53 15.24 43.84
N ALA A 718 -12.95 14.04 43.70
CA ALA A 718 -12.90 13.34 42.43
C ALA A 718 -14.34 12.96 42.09
N ILE A 719 -14.80 13.19 40.87
CA ILE A 719 -16.12 12.67 40.51
C ILE A 719 -16.06 11.14 40.45
N PRO A 720 -16.86 10.40 41.24
CA PRO A 720 -16.89 8.95 41.14
C PRO A 720 -17.38 8.55 39.73
N PRO A 721 -16.82 7.48 39.11
CA PRO A 721 -17.18 7.10 37.74
C PRO A 721 -18.68 6.87 37.54
N ALA A 722 -19.38 6.39 38.57
CA ALA A 722 -20.83 6.18 38.60
C ALA A 722 -21.65 7.47 38.38
N PHE A 723 -21.10 8.65 38.69
CA PHE A 723 -21.78 9.93 38.54
C PHE A 723 -21.22 10.79 37.40
N SER A 724 -20.26 10.26 36.63
CA SER A 724 -19.61 10.99 35.54
C SER A 724 -20.59 11.37 34.43
N THR A 725 -20.18 12.33 33.58
CA THR A 725 -20.97 12.79 32.42
C THR A 725 -21.23 11.73 31.35
N ARG A 726 -20.72 10.50 31.54
CA ARG A 726 -21.02 9.34 30.69
C ARG A 726 -22.33 8.67 31.05
N ASN A 727 -22.74 8.76 32.31
CA ASN A 727 -23.95 8.11 32.82
C ASN A 727 -25.14 9.07 32.74
N LEU A 728 -24.94 10.33 33.13
CA LEU A 728 -25.89 11.41 32.89
C LEU A 728 -25.14 12.60 32.28
N PRO A 729 -25.51 13.13 31.10
CA PRO A 729 -24.92 14.33 30.53
C PRO A 729 -24.91 15.53 31.49
N ALA A 730 -24.14 16.57 31.16
CA ALA A 730 -24.24 17.83 31.88
C ALA A 730 -25.65 18.41 31.66
N GLN A 731 -26.33 18.80 32.74
CA GLN A 731 -27.75 19.15 32.68
C GLN A 731 -28.01 20.64 32.41
N ALA A 732 -27.03 21.52 32.61
CA ALA A 732 -27.16 22.92 32.26
C ALA A 732 -26.73 23.19 30.82
N THR A 733 -27.62 23.83 30.05
CA THR A 733 -27.33 24.29 28.68
C THR A 733 -27.40 25.81 28.62
N GLU A 734 -26.36 26.43 28.07
CA GLU A 734 -26.26 27.88 27.88
C GLU A 734 -27.06 28.32 26.65
N TYR A 735 -27.77 29.44 26.77
CA TYR A 735 -28.54 30.11 25.72
C TYR A 735 -28.42 31.62 25.81
N ALA A 736 -28.75 32.30 24.72
CA ALA A 736 -28.95 33.75 24.66
C ALA A 736 -30.28 34.08 23.99
N PHE A 737 -30.81 35.28 24.22
CA PHE A 737 -32.06 35.71 23.61
C PHE A 737 -31.89 36.01 22.13
N ALA A 738 -32.81 35.50 21.31
CA ALA A 738 -32.92 35.84 19.89
C ALA A 738 -33.54 37.23 19.70
N PHE A 739 -33.18 37.90 18.59
CA PHE A 739 -33.81 39.14 18.11
C PHE A 739 -33.65 40.36 19.01
N ILE A 740 -32.82 40.32 20.05
CA ILE A 740 -32.52 41.48 20.89
C ILE A 740 -31.03 41.81 20.86
N GLN A 741 -30.71 43.10 20.92
CA GLN A 741 -29.35 43.59 21.07
C GLN A 741 -29.01 43.75 22.54
N ILE A 742 -27.84 43.24 22.93
CA ILE A 742 -27.30 43.42 24.29
C ILE A 742 -26.95 44.91 24.48
N PRO A 743 -27.47 45.58 25.53
CA PRO A 743 -27.08 46.94 25.85
C PRO A 743 -25.57 47.05 26.11
N GLN A 744 -24.94 48.02 25.46
CA GLN A 744 -23.51 48.30 25.63
C GLN A 744 -23.23 49.02 26.96
N ASP A 745 -24.16 49.86 27.37
CA ASP A 745 -24.15 50.53 28.66
C ASP A 745 -24.33 49.52 29.81
N GLU A 746 -23.48 49.61 30.83
CA GLU A 746 -23.47 48.63 31.93
C GLU A 746 -24.69 48.74 32.82
N ASP A 747 -25.18 49.96 33.10
CA ASP A 747 -26.34 50.19 33.94
C ASP A 747 -27.62 49.71 33.23
N ALA A 748 -27.78 50.04 31.95
CA ALA A 748 -28.90 49.55 31.14
C ALA A 748 -28.88 48.02 31.01
N ARG A 749 -27.69 47.40 30.91
CA ARG A 749 -27.57 45.94 30.89
C ARG A 749 -27.95 45.33 32.23
N ALA A 750 -27.53 45.93 33.35
CA ALA A 750 -27.89 45.49 34.69
C ALA A 750 -29.40 45.56 34.92
N ASP A 751 -30.07 46.65 34.51
CA ASP A 751 -31.53 46.79 34.60
C ASP A 751 -32.28 45.66 33.84
N VAL A 752 -31.78 45.30 32.64
CA VAL A 752 -32.34 44.19 31.85
C VAL A 752 -32.12 42.85 32.56
N VAL A 753 -30.91 42.61 33.08
CA VAL A 753 -30.58 41.39 33.83
C VAL A 753 -31.50 41.27 35.05
N ASP A 754 -31.67 42.34 35.83
CA ASP A 754 -32.54 42.35 37.01
C ASP A 754 -34.00 42.06 36.66
N CYS A 755 -34.49 42.58 35.52
CA CYS A 755 -35.83 42.26 35.00
C CYS A 755 -35.96 40.76 34.70
N ILE A 756 -35.01 40.20 33.94
CA ILE A 756 -35.03 38.79 33.55
C ILE A 756 -34.88 37.88 34.78
N VAL A 757 -34.03 38.25 35.73
CA VAL A 757 -33.85 37.53 37.00
C VAL A 757 -35.18 37.46 37.74
N LYS A 758 -35.87 38.59 37.87
CA LYS A 758 -37.17 38.68 38.55
C LYS A 758 -38.25 37.87 37.83
N ASP A 759 -38.23 37.86 36.50
CA ASP A 759 -39.30 37.29 35.70
C ASP A 759 -39.16 35.77 35.48
N ILE A 760 -37.94 35.28 35.23
CA ILE A 760 -37.74 33.90 34.79
C ILE A 760 -36.70 33.09 35.58
N GLN A 761 -35.85 33.68 36.42
CA GLN A 761 -34.87 32.87 37.16
C GLN A 761 -35.58 31.96 38.18
N ASN A 762 -35.17 30.69 38.22
CA ASN A 762 -35.76 29.64 39.04
C ASN A 762 -37.24 29.37 38.74
N THR A 763 -37.68 29.63 37.51
CA THR A 763 -39.04 29.28 37.04
C THR A 763 -38.99 28.32 35.84
N GLN A 764 -40.12 27.66 35.58
CA GLN A 764 -40.29 26.83 34.40
C GLN A 764 -40.82 27.67 33.23
N CYS A 765 -40.14 27.61 32.10
CA CYS A 765 -40.48 28.33 30.89
C CYS A 765 -40.59 27.39 29.69
N LEU A 766 -41.08 27.92 28.57
CA LEU A 766 -41.10 27.23 27.29
C LEU A 766 -40.03 27.84 26.37
N LEU A 767 -39.06 27.05 25.93
CA LEU A 767 -37.93 27.51 25.12
C LEU A 767 -38.00 26.94 23.71
N ASN A 768 -37.79 27.80 22.70
CA ASN A 768 -37.63 27.41 21.30
C ASN A 768 -36.28 27.90 20.77
N VAL A 769 -35.50 27.00 20.17
CA VAL A 769 -34.23 27.37 19.53
C VAL A 769 -34.52 27.97 18.15
N GLU A 770 -34.15 29.23 17.94
CA GLU A 770 -34.39 29.91 16.66
C GLU A 770 -33.22 29.70 15.69
N TYR A 771 -31.98 29.96 16.14
CA TYR A 771 -30.78 29.82 15.32
C TYR A 771 -29.52 29.65 16.16
N GLN A 772 -28.44 29.16 15.54
CA GLN A 772 -27.14 29.02 16.20
C GLN A 772 -26.42 30.36 16.26
N GLY A 773 -25.88 30.71 17.43
CA GLY A 773 -25.00 31.86 17.62
C GLY A 773 -23.51 31.48 17.61
N PRO A 774 -22.63 32.49 17.69
CA PRO A 774 -21.18 32.26 17.73
C PRO A 774 -20.70 31.55 19.01
N THR A 775 -21.43 31.69 20.12
CA THR A 775 -21.07 31.15 21.44
C THR A 775 -22.05 30.06 21.91
N CYS A 776 -23.35 30.33 21.82
CA CYS A 776 -24.43 29.43 22.20
C CYS A 776 -25.65 29.62 21.28
N PRO A 777 -26.65 28.72 21.30
CA PRO A 777 -27.86 28.89 20.51
C PRO A 777 -28.68 30.11 20.98
N LEU A 778 -29.25 30.86 20.05
CA LEU A 778 -30.17 31.97 20.32
C LEU A 778 -31.61 31.48 20.28
N VAL A 779 -32.39 31.87 21.29
CA VAL A 779 -33.70 31.27 21.58
C VAL A 779 -34.76 32.32 21.84
N THR A 780 -36.02 31.96 21.59
CA THR A 780 -37.18 32.64 22.17
C THR A 780 -37.63 31.84 23.38
N ILE A 781 -38.00 32.55 24.45
CA ILE A 781 -38.46 31.95 25.70
C ILE A 781 -39.80 32.57 26.07
N GLN A 782 -40.74 31.72 26.48
CA GLN A 782 -42.09 32.09 26.85
C GLN A 782 -42.36 31.75 28.32
N PHE A 783 -43.15 32.58 28.98
CA PHE A 783 -43.67 32.28 30.32
C PHE A 783 -44.50 30.98 30.28
N GLY A 784 -44.36 30.14 31.31
CA GLY A 784 -45.03 28.83 31.35
C GLY A 784 -46.56 28.91 31.39
N ASP A 785 -47.11 30.00 31.93
CA ASP A 785 -48.53 30.25 32.13
C ASP A 785 -49.15 31.12 31.01
N THR A 786 -48.65 32.33 30.79
CA THR A 786 -49.22 33.25 29.80
C THR A 786 -48.79 32.94 28.37
N LYS A 787 -47.67 32.23 28.22
CA LYS A 787 -46.99 31.97 26.94
C LYS A 787 -46.53 33.22 26.21
N ASP A 788 -46.46 34.35 26.89
CA ASP A 788 -45.91 35.58 26.32
C ASP A 788 -44.39 35.43 26.14
N ASP A 789 -43.88 35.97 25.02
CA ASP A 789 -42.45 35.99 24.71
C ASP A 789 -41.74 37.02 25.60
N VAL A 790 -40.81 36.53 26.41
CA VAL A 790 -40.04 37.31 27.39
C VAL A 790 -39.13 38.31 26.67
N GLY A 791 -38.44 37.89 25.60
CA GLY A 791 -37.57 38.77 24.82
C GLY A 791 -38.35 39.88 24.14
N LEU A 792 -39.54 39.57 23.63
CA LEU A 792 -40.46 40.57 23.09
C LEU A 792 -40.99 41.52 24.19
N GLY A 793 -41.21 41.02 25.40
CA GLY A 793 -41.56 41.82 26.58
C GLY A 793 -40.53 42.91 26.86
N LEU A 794 -39.24 42.55 26.90
CA LEU A 794 -38.14 43.50 27.09
C LEU A 794 -38.11 44.60 26.01
N VAL A 795 -38.44 44.25 24.76
CA VAL A 795 -38.56 45.22 23.66
C VAL A 795 -39.77 46.14 23.86
N LYS A 796 -40.93 45.60 24.27
CA LYS A 796 -42.15 46.37 24.54
C LYS A 796 -41.97 47.37 25.68
N GLU A 797 -41.19 47.01 26.69
CA GLU A 797 -40.83 47.91 27.79
C GLU A 797 -39.75 48.92 27.41
N GLY A 798 -39.14 48.80 26.22
CA GLY A 798 -38.08 49.69 25.78
C GLY A 798 -36.78 49.50 26.56
N LEU A 799 -36.54 48.31 27.12
CA LEU A 799 -35.29 47.99 27.83
C LEU A 799 -34.16 47.57 26.87
N VAL A 800 -34.52 46.97 25.73
CA VAL A 800 -33.56 46.51 24.71
C VAL A 800 -33.98 46.92 23.31
N MET A 801 -33.01 46.95 22.38
CA MET A 801 -33.28 47.14 20.95
C MET A 801 -33.42 45.79 20.24
N VAL A 802 -34.06 45.80 19.08
CA VAL A 802 -34.24 44.64 18.22
C VAL A 802 -32.97 44.39 17.40
N ASP A 803 -32.49 43.14 17.38
CA ASP A 803 -31.46 42.66 16.46
C ASP A 803 -32.11 42.14 15.17
N VAL A 804 -31.89 42.85 14.07
CA VAL A 804 -32.60 42.60 12.80
C VAL A 804 -31.93 41.47 12.04
N ARG A 805 -32.71 40.41 11.76
CA ARG A 805 -32.30 39.24 10.99
C ARG A 805 -32.75 39.34 9.54
N LYS A 806 -31.95 38.82 8.60
CA LYS A 806 -32.21 38.90 7.14
C LYS A 806 -32.85 37.63 6.58
N GLU A 807 -32.83 36.55 7.36
CA GLU A 807 -33.32 35.24 7.00
C GLU A 807 -34.84 35.28 6.77
N LYS A 808 -35.30 34.75 5.62
CA LYS A 808 -36.71 34.87 5.18
C LYS A 808 -37.70 34.23 6.15
N HIS A 809 -37.36 33.06 6.70
CA HIS A 809 -38.23 32.32 7.60
C HIS A 809 -38.44 33.03 8.96
N LEU A 810 -37.56 33.98 9.33
CA LEU A 810 -37.65 34.75 10.58
C LEU A 810 -38.34 36.11 10.41
N GLN A 811 -38.62 36.56 9.17
CA GLN A 811 -39.12 37.92 8.90
C GLN A 811 -40.44 38.25 9.61
N LYS A 812 -41.33 37.27 9.80
CA LYS A 812 -42.58 37.47 10.55
C LYS A 812 -42.29 37.85 12.01
N MET A 813 -41.38 37.14 12.67
CA MET A 813 -40.96 37.43 14.05
C MET A 813 -40.24 38.78 14.14
N VAL A 814 -39.30 39.05 13.23
CA VAL A 814 -38.56 40.32 13.20
C VAL A 814 -39.51 41.51 13.04
N THR A 815 -40.54 41.38 12.20
CA THR A 815 -41.57 42.43 12.02
C THR A 815 -42.35 42.69 13.32
N GLU A 816 -42.71 41.65 14.06
CA GLU A 816 -43.40 41.76 15.35
C GLU A 816 -42.54 42.47 16.42
N TYR A 817 -41.25 42.10 16.49
CA TYR A 817 -40.28 42.74 17.36
C TYR A 817 -40.09 44.22 17.00
N LEU A 818 -39.93 44.54 15.71
CA LEU A 818 -39.79 45.93 15.23
C LEU A 818 -41.03 46.78 15.52
N ASN A 819 -42.24 46.24 15.33
CA ASN A 819 -43.49 46.94 15.65
C ASN A 819 -43.60 47.25 17.15
N SER A 820 -43.14 46.33 18.00
CA SER A 820 -43.10 46.54 19.46
C SER A 820 -42.08 47.61 19.84
N GLN A 821 -40.91 47.63 19.18
CA GLN A 821 -39.90 48.67 19.38
C GLN A 821 -40.41 50.06 18.96
N GLU A 822 -41.10 50.18 17.82
CA GLU A 822 -41.73 51.43 17.36
C GLU A 822 -42.77 51.95 18.38
N SER A 823 -43.52 51.03 18.98
CA SER A 823 -44.50 51.36 20.03
C SER A 823 -43.81 51.88 21.31
N ALA A 824 -42.75 51.20 21.77
CA ALA A 824 -41.96 51.63 22.92
C ALA A 824 -41.26 52.99 22.69
N LYS A 825 -40.76 53.20 21.46
CA LYS A 825 -40.16 54.47 21.01
C LYS A 825 -41.18 55.61 21.02
N SER A 826 -42.37 55.37 20.47
CA SER A 826 -43.46 56.36 20.42
C SER A 826 -43.95 56.72 21.83
N ALA A 827 -43.96 55.75 22.74
CA ALA A 827 -44.32 55.93 24.16
C ALA A 827 -43.17 56.48 25.03
N ARG A 828 -41.97 56.68 24.46
CA ARG A 828 -40.75 57.17 25.16
C ARG A 828 -40.40 56.33 26.41
N LEU A 829 -40.51 55.01 26.31
CA LEU A 829 -40.20 54.10 27.41
C LEU A 829 -38.69 53.87 27.55
N ASN A 830 -38.19 53.83 28.80
CA ASN A 830 -36.81 53.45 29.16
C ASN A 830 -35.72 54.06 28.26
N ILE A 831 -35.03 53.28 27.42
CA ILE A 831 -33.93 53.77 26.57
C ILE A 831 -34.38 54.86 25.58
N TRP A 832 -35.70 54.99 25.34
CA TRP A 832 -36.31 55.97 24.44
C TRP A 832 -36.77 57.26 25.15
N ARG A 833 -36.58 57.39 26.47
CA ARG A 833 -37.08 58.52 27.27
C ARG A 833 -36.56 59.89 26.81
N TYR A 834 -35.40 59.93 26.15
CA TYR A 834 -34.75 61.13 25.65
C TYR A 834 -34.74 61.26 24.12
N GLY A 835 -35.46 60.39 23.39
CA GLY A 835 -35.47 60.38 21.92
C GLY A 835 -34.69 59.22 21.30
N ASP A 836 -34.48 59.26 19.99
CA ASP A 836 -33.73 58.22 19.26
C ASP A 836 -32.23 58.48 19.38
N PHE A 837 -31.54 57.72 20.22
CA PHE A 837 -30.11 57.85 20.48
C PHE A 837 -29.23 57.22 19.39
N ARG A 838 -29.82 56.72 18.29
CA ARG A 838 -29.09 56.06 17.20
C ARG A 838 -28.26 57.08 16.41
N ALA A 839 -27.01 57.19 16.82
CA ALA A 839 -25.81 57.55 16.04
C ALA A 839 -25.75 58.87 15.24
N ASP A 840 -26.80 59.69 15.13
CA ASP A 840 -26.68 61.04 14.54
C ASP A 840 -26.92 62.20 15.53
N ASP A 841 -27.48 61.96 16.73
CA ASP A 841 -27.66 63.00 17.78
C ASP A 841 -26.71 62.82 18.99
N ALA A 842 -25.78 61.86 18.94
CA ALA A 842 -24.87 61.55 20.05
C ALA A 842 -23.80 62.65 20.32
N ASP A 843 -23.60 63.57 19.38
CA ASP A 843 -22.64 64.68 19.53
C ASP A 843 -23.18 65.81 20.43
N GLU A 844 -24.51 65.90 20.65
CA GLU A 844 -25.10 67.03 21.36
C GLU A 844 -25.26 66.82 22.88
N PHE A 845 -25.16 65.58 23.38
CA PHE A 845 -25.43 65.25 24.80
C PHE A 845 -24.29 64.60 25.58
N GLY A 846 -23.07 64.54 25.03
CA GLY A 846 -21.85 64.36 25.83
C GLY A 846 -21.66 63.01 26.54
N TYR A 847 -22.29 61.93 26.08
CA TYR A 847 -22.15 60.58 26.65
C TYR A 847 -20.97 59.76 26.09
N ARG A 848 -19.88 60.42 25.69
CA ARG A 848 -18.58 59.78 25.52
C ARG A 848 -17.51 60.59 26.25
N ARG A 849 -17.14 60.11 27.43
CA ARG A 849 -15.78 60.25 27.96
C ARG A 849 -15.34 58.94 28.58
#